data_AF-A0A6B8MZX7-F1
#
_entry.id   AF-A0A6B8MZX7-F1
#
_cell.length_a   1.000
_cell.length_b   1.000
_cell.length_c   1.000
_cell.angle_alpha   90.00
_cell.angle_beta   90.00
_cell.angle_gamma   90.00
#
_symmetry.space_group_name_H-M   'P 1'
#
loop_
_entity.id
_entity.type
_entity.pdbx_description
1 polymer ?
#
loop_
_entity_poly.entity_id
_entity_poly.type
_entity_poly.pdbx_seq_one_letter_code
_entity_poly.pdbx_strand_id
1 'polypeptide(L)'
;MNDISITDYLGPGVYLLHNYPEKTEGLIAEKGYKVHNYADLIRFEDIIDHSKVNILLTNDNHKSFDDYVNIVRISAGLQVNKIVINIFIEKGNSKFYQDFIDISSHLGYSLDTVFYVLNPGYDESFQNDQTLRVVLNYSQQYQERSNKYTHETSISEKNIVNTFPYIRPGDRVLLICKNIKLNASLTRIISDHTKASEIQFCTLSDIESIRINKNSFHFIIIDKYADNELIDPLIHITSSLLPAGRCVFFHPDQNIINTTGSYDLQPEAYLFYEHHYLKTQIHQGEQITNSPELCVFMKNPSAKTDFSYQETIYSYSHPPKNLLAFARDYDNPWLIRGIVEFPFRNRSAYHLRQYSYQVLEQSAPESPDYAAALAVLGYQLLSSGDNSDNIVDKISNFCSRISQTVHPSPHQYRWFISLSTLLGLICNKNNDKINALIHFSHAANSCINNFSPSIGTKILQSLYLQSVILISLNKISCAEIIIDRGIKRGIQLLYQRPEELVGKISQPFNFVLYIYHDILDWLIKLVNIKNAIPGRKYNLANIDNNNTWSALLHERMRAINNMSQMIDERDKTIHDQQCLIDERDKTIYDQQRLIDERDETILSQKNLIDERDRMIVQQKELLEKSDNIINQKNQKIDNLNDESSSKEKKLNELQDKNAIIVVLNNEKDLRINQLSADLERANSILRKINSKPLIRQLLRILNIK
;
A
#
# COMPACT_ATOMS: atom_id res chain seq x y z
N MET A 1 13.05 31.31 10.02
CA MET A 1 13.67 30.02 10.36
C MET A 1 14.85 29.88 9.43
N ASN A 2 16.07 29.70 9.95
CA ASN A 2 17.27 29.63 9.13
C ASN A 2 17.22 28.35 8.27
N ASP A 3 17.41 28.50 6.96
CA ASP A 3 17.53 27.40 6.00
C ASP A 3 18.45 26.31 6.57
N ILE A 4 17.95 25.08 6.67
CA ILE A 4 18.79 23.95 7.00
C ILE A 4 19.82 23.83 5.87
N SER A 5 21.11 23.88 6.20
CA SER A 5 22.15 23.67 5.19
C SER A 5 21.86 22.34 4.48
N ILE A 6 21.83 22.37 3.14
CA ILE A 6 21.52 21.19 2.32
C ILE A 6 22.40 19.98 2.70
N THR A 7 23.63 20.24 3.17
CA THR A 7 24.57 19.21 3.62
C THR A 7 24.22 18.61 4.98
N ASP A 8 23.56 19.36 5.87
CA ASP A 8 22.99 18.84 7.12
C ASP A 8 21.73 18.01 6.87
N TYR A 9 20.96 18.37 5.84
CA TYR A 9 19.77 17.63 5.44
C TYR A 9 20.09 16.30 4.74
N LEU A 10 21.10 16.30 3.85
CA LEU A 10 21.42 15.14 3.02
C LEU A 10 22.20 14.05 3.79
N GLY A 11 22.94 14.40 4.84
CA GLY A 11 23.62 13.45 5.72
C GLY A 11 24.90 12.83 5.15
N PRO A 12 25.47 11.78 5.78
CA PRO A 12 26.73 11.19 5.33
C PRO A 12 26.61 10.45 4.00
N GLY A 13 27.63 10.60 3.13
CA GLY A 13 27.67 9.89 1.85
C GLY A 13 28.86 10.28 0.98
N VAL A 14 28.92 9.67 -0.21
CA VAL A 14 29.78 10.10 -1.31
C VAL A 14 29.02 11.11 -2.16
N TYR A 15 29.48 12.36 -2.14
CA TYR A 15 28.91 13.49 -2.85
C TYR A 15 29.61 13.69 -4.19
N LEU A 16 28.81 13.81 -5.25
CA LEU A 16 29.25 14.27 -6.55
C LEU A 16 28.72 15.68 -6.76
N LEU A 17 29.64 16.64 -6.92
CA LEU A 17 29.34 18.04 -7.16
C LEU A 17 29.52 18.36 -8.64
N HIS A 18 28.51 18.95 -9.25
CA HIS A 18 28.52 19.44 -10.62
C HIS A 18 28.24 20.95 -10.61
N ASN A 19 29.18 21.75 -11.14
CA ASN A 19 29.10 23.21 -11.20
C ASN A 19 28.94 23.94 -9.85
N TYR A 20 29.58 23.39 -8.81
CA TYR A 20 29.71 24.03 -7.50
C TYR A 20 31.12 24.62 -7.28
N PRO A 21 31.24 25.77 -6.56
CA PRO A 21 32.55 26.33 -6.20
C PRO A 21 33.39 25.36 -5.36
N GLU A 22 34.72 25.37 -5.52
CA GLU A 22 35.66 24.56 -4.70
C GLU A 22 35.46 24.76 -3.18
N LYS A 23 35.04 25.95 -2.77
CA LYS A 23 34.72 26.23 -1.35
C LYS A 23 33.61 25.32 -0.80
N THR A 24 32.67 24.86 -1.64
CA THR A 24 31.59 23.93 -1.25
C THR A 24 32.12 22.53 -1.00
N GLU A 25 33.13 22.10 -1.75
CA GLU A 25 33.81 20.81 -1.53
C GLU A 25 34.49 20.78 -0.16
N GLY A 26 35.24 21.83 0.18
CA GLY A 26 35.87 21.96 1.50
C GLY A 26 34.88 21.88 2.67
N LEU A 27 33.73 22.54 2.55
CA LEU A 27 32.67 22.54 3.57
C LEU A 27 32.01 21.15 3.78
N ILE A 28 31.89 20.36 2.71
CA ILE A 28 31.34 19.00 2.81
C ILE A 28 32.41 18.04 3.34
N ALA A 29 33.68 18.20 2.92
CA ALA A 29 34.80 17.41 3.40
C ALA A 29 35.11 17.64 4.89
N GLU A 30 34.95 18.87 5.39
CA GLU A 30 35.08 19.21 6.83
C GLU A 30 34.12 18.41 7.73
N LYS A 31 32.98 17.96 7.18
CA LYS A 31 32.01 17.09 7.87
C LYS A 31 32.38 15.60 7.83
N GLY A 32 33.53 15.25 7.21
CA GLY A 32 34.01 13.88 7.07
C GLY A 32 33.38 13.09 5.92
N TYR A 33 32.71 13.77 4.98
CA TYR A 33 32.08 13.13 3.82
C TYR A 33 33.03 13.11 2.62
N LYS A 34 32.90 12.10 1.76
CA LYS A 34 33.70 12.01 0.52
C LYS A 34 33.06 12.88 -0.55
N VAL A 35 33.87 13.66 -1.27
CA VAL A 35 33.38 14.60 -2.28
C VAL A 35 34.21 14.48 -3.53
N HIS A 36 33.55 14.55 -4.68
CA HIS A 36 34.20 14.68 -5.99
C HIS A 36 33.55 15.84 -6.74
N ASN A 37 34.35 16.81 -7.22
CA ASN A 37 33.86 18.00 -7.92
C ASN A 37 34.31 18.01 -9.39
N TYR A 38 33.39 18.25 -10.33
CA TYR A 38 33.68 18.25 -11.77
C TYR A 38 32.88 19.30 -12.55
N ALA A 39 33.45 19.68 -13.71
CA ALA A 39 32.91 20.70 -14.60
C ALA A 39 32.21 20.16 -15.87
N ASP A 40 32.44 18.89 -16.26
CA ASP A 40 31.89 18.31 -17.50
C ASP A 40 31.21 16.95 -17.27
N LEU A 41 29.96 16.83 -17.72
CA LEU A 41 29.10 15.63 -17.64
C LEU A 41 29.57 14.45 -18.52
N ILE A 42 30.54 14.63 -19.43
CA ILE A 42 30.94 13.62 -20.42
C ILE A 42 31.86 12.53 -19.82
N ARG A 43 32.43 12.76 -18.63
CA ARG A 43 33.27 11.78 -17.90
C ARG A 43 32.56 11.10 -16.72
N PHE A 44 31.23 11.14 -16.71
CA PHE A 44 30.41 10.65 -15.61
C PHE A 44 30.45 9.11 -15.47
N GLU A 45 30.68 8.39 -16.57
CA GLU A 45 30.77 6.91 -16.61
C GLU A 45 32.11 6.38 -16.05
N ASP A 46 33.22 7.10 -16.27
CA ASP A 46 34.59 6.65 -15.93
C ASP A 46 34.91 6.62 -14.42
N ILE A 47 34.15 7.33 -13.58
CA ILE A 47 34.42 7.48 -12.13
C ILE A 47 33.73 6.39 -11.30
N ILE A 48 32.75 5.71 -11.88
CA ILE A 48 31.79 4.89 -11.13
C ILE A 48 32.27 3.45 -10.94
N ASP A 49 33.24 3.01 -11.74
CA ASP A 49 33.90 1.70 -11.53
C ASP A 49 34.78 1.66 -10.26
N HIS A 50 35.01 2.80 -9.61
CA HIS A 50 35.90 2.89 -8.43
C HIS A 50 35.29 3.54 -7.18
N SER A 51 34.13 4.22 -7.27
CA SER A 51 33.51 4.88 -6.12
C SER A 51 31.98 4.97 -6.22
N LYS A 52 31.27 4.26 -5.32
CA LYS A 52 29.81 4.27 -5.20
C LYS A 52 29.30 5.65 -4.76
N VAL A 53 28.79 6.46 -5.69
CA VAL A 53 28.21 7.80 -5.42
C VAL A 53 26.83 7.68 -4.78
N ASN A 54 26.58 8.41 -3.69
CA ASN A 54 25.29 8.40 -2.99
C ASN A 54 24.42 9.61 -3.31
N ILE A 55 25.04 10.77 -3.53
CA ILE A 55 24.35 12.06 -3.59
C ILE A 55 24.92 12.87 -4.75
N LEU A 56 24.06 13.35 -5.65
CA LEU A 56 24.42 14.27 -6.72
C LEU A 56 23.90 15.67 -6.40
N LEU A 57 24.77 16.66 -6.43
CA LEU A 57 24.43 18.08 -6.31
C LEU A 57 24.80 18.78 -7.61
N THR A 58 23.82 19.41 -8.26
CA THR A 58 24.05 20.25 -9.44
C THR A 58 23.55 21.67 -9.22
N ASN A 59 24.38 22.64 -9.60
CA ASN A 59 24.10 24.06 -9.49
C ASN A 59 24.14 24.71 -10.87
N ASP A 60 23.09 24.46 -11.66
CA ASP A 60 23.00 24.82 -13.07
C ASP A 60 21.70 25.58 -13.38
N ASN A 61 21.54 26.76 -12.79
CA ASN A 61 20.31 27.56 -12.86
C ASN A 61 19.97 28.11 -14.27
N HIS A 62 20.69 27.72 -15.32
CA HIS A 62 20.53 28.25 -16.68
C HIS A 62 20.23 27.18 -17.74
N LYS A 63 19.99 25.92 -17.33
CA LYS A 63 19.70 24.82 -18.25
C LYS A 63 18.21 24.66 -18.52
N SER A 64 17.88 24.02 -19.65
CA SER A 64 16.50 23.70 -20.01
C SER A 64 15.97 22.54 -19.15
N PHE A 65 14.65 22.38 -19.05
CA PHE A 65 14.05 21.27 -18.32
C PHE A 65 14.47 19.90 -18.88
N ASP A 66 14.72 19.79 -20.18
CA ASP A 66 15.21 18.57 -20.82
C ASP A 66 16.60 18.16 -20.32
N ASP A 67 17.46 19.13 -20.02
CA ASP A 67 18.78 18.88 -19.46
C ASP A 67 18.69 18.36 -18.01
N TYR A 68 17.76 18.89 -17.20
CA TYR A 68 17.51 18.36 -15.85
C TYR A 68 16.97 16.93 -15.92
N VAL A 69 16.06 16.63 -16.86
CA VAL A 69 15.58 15.26 -17.10
C VAL A 69 16.73 14.33 -17.48
N ASN A 70 17.67 14.78 -18.32
CA ASN A 70 18.85 13.99 -18.66
C ASN A 70 19.74 13.70 -17.45
N ILE A 71 19.92 14.68 -16.54
CA ILE A 71 20.63 14.46 -15.27
C ILE A 71 19.93 13.38 -14.44
N VAL A 72 18.60 13.39 -14.35
CA VAL A 72 17.82 12.37 -13.64
C VAL A 72 17.95 11.00 -14.31
N ARG A 73 17.89 10.91 -15.65
CA ARG A 73 18.08 9.66 -16.40
C ARG A 73 19.46 9.05 -16.18
N ILE A 74 20.51 9.87 -16.25
CA ILE A 74 21.89 9.44 -15.98
C ILE A 74 21.98 8.96 -14.52
N SER A 75 21.45 9.72 -13.57
CA SER A 75 21.42 9.34 -12.16
C SER A 75 20.65 8.05 -11.89
N ALA A 76 19.57 7.78 -12.65
CA ALA A 76 18.80 6.54 -12.59
C ALA A 76 19.60 5.33 -13.07
N GLY A 77 20.33 5.46 -14.19
CA GLY A 77 21.25 4.42 -14.66
C GLY A 77 22.36 4.11 -13.66
N LEU A 78 22.68 5.06 -12.78
CA LEU A 78 23.79 5.00 -11.83
C LEU A 78 23.34 4.80 -10.38
N GLN A 79 22.04 4.61 -10.13
CA GLN A 79 21.45 4.32 -8.82
C GLN A 79 21.81 5.32 -7.71
N VAL A 80 21.90 6.60 -8.03
CA VAL A 80 22.15 7.67 -7.05
C VAL A 80 20.98 7.77 -6.07
N ASN A 81 21.23 7.86 -4.76
CA ASN A 81 20.12 7.83 -3.77
C ASN A 81 19.33 9.14 -3.75
N LYS A 82 20.04 10.26 -3.85
CA LYS A 82 19.46 11.60 -3.82
C LYS A 82 20.06 12.49 -4.89
N ILE A 83 19.21 13.21 -5.60
CA ILE A 83 19.61 14.22 -6.57
C ILE A 83 19.12 15.57 -6.07
N VAL A 84 20.01 16.55 -6.06
CA VAL A 84 19.67 17.93 -5.73
C VAL A 84 20.01 18.82 -6.91
N ILE A 85 18.99 19.46 -7.46
CA ILE A 85 19.10 20.33 -8.62
C ILE A 85 18.63 21.73 -8.22
N ASN A 86 19.50 22.72 -8.36
CA ASN A 86 19.05 24.11 -8.36
C ASN A 86 18.52 24.45 -9.76
N ILE A 87 17.24 24.78 -9.85
CA ILE A 87 16.56 25.13 -11.10
C ILE A 87 16.12 26.59 -11.05
N PHE A 88 16.04 27.24 -12.21
CA PHE A 88 15.41 28.55 -12.35
C PHE A 88 14.08 28.40 -13.08
N ILE A 89 13.02 28.99 -12.54
CA ILE A 89 11.68 28.93 -13.12
C ILE A 89 11.22 30.35 -13.41
N GLU A 90 11.03 30.63 -14.69
CA GLU A 90 10.44 31.88 -15.18
C GLU A 90 8.94 31.94 -14.88
N LYS A 91 8.43 33.17 -14.71
CA LYS A 91 7.03 33.46 -14.48
C LYS A 91 6.13 32.80 -15.52
N GLY A 92 5.14 32.04 -15.06
CA GLY A 92 4.16 31.37 -15.91
C GLY A 92 4.61 30.00 -16.46
N ASN A 93 5.81 29.52 -16.10
CA ASN A 93 6.35 28.23 -16.56
C ASN A 93 6.04 27.05 -15.61
N SER A 94 4.97 27.14 -14.82
CA SER A 94 4.57 26.13 -13.82
C SER A 94 4.33 24.74 -14.42
N LYS A 95 3.86 24.69 -15.68
CA LYS A 95 3.59 23.43 -16.39
C LYS A 95 4.87 22.62 -16.62
N PHE A 96 5.95 23.24 -17.07
CA PHE A 96 7.21 22.53 -17.32
C PHE A 96 7.87 22.02 -16.03
N TYR A 97 7.66 22.73 -14.91
CA TYR A 97 8.08 22.24 -13.60
C TYR A 97 7.29 21.00 -13.19
N GLN A 98 5.96 21.02 -13.34
CA GLN A 98 5.13 19.83 -13.05
C GLN A 98 5.49 18.67 -13.98
N ASP A 99 5.65 18.92 -15.28
CA ASP A 99 6.10 17.92 -16.24
C ASP A 99 7.47 17.32 -15.86
N PHE A 100 8.40 18.16 -15.38
CA PHE A 100 9.70 17.69 -14.88
C PHE A 100 9.59 16.82 -13.62
N ILE A 101 8.74 17.19 -12.66
CA ILE A 101 8.49 16.38 -11.46
C ILE A 101 7.83 15.05 -11.82
N ASP A 102 6.88 15.07 -12.75
CA ASP A 102 6.20 13.88 -13.24
C ASP A 102 7.18 12.96 -13.97
N ILE A 103 7.99 13.48 -14.90
CA ILE A 103 9.00 12.70 -15.62
C ILE A 103 10.05 12.14 -14.65
N SER A 104 10.51 12.92 -13.67
CA SER A 104 11.45 12.46 -12.65
C SER A 104 10.84 11.32 -11.82
N SER A 105 9.56 11.42 -11.47
CA SER A 105 8.82 10.39 -10.75
C SER A 105 8.69 9.10 -11.58
N HIS A 106 8.42 9.20 -12.89
CA HIS A 106 8.42 8.05 -13.81
C HIS A 106 9.79 7.39 -13.95
N LEU A 107 10.88 8.14 -13.75
CA LEU A 107 12.25 7.62 -13.73
C LEU A 107 12.67 7.06 -12.36
N GLY A 108 11.74 6.96 -11.40
CA GLY A 108 11.98 6.42 -10.07
C GLY A 108 12.54 7.43 -9.07
N TYR A 109 12.37 8.74 -9.32
CA TYR A 109 12.83 9.81 -8.44
C TYR A 109 11.68 10.73 -8.04
N SER A 110 11.14 10.51 -6.84
CA SER A 110 10.06 11.33 -6.28
C SER A 110 10.58 12.55 -5.55
N LEU A 111 9.79 13.62 -5.54
CA LEU A 111 10.07 14.83 -4.78
C LEU A 111 10.17 14.56 -3.28
N ASP A 112 11.22 15.06 -2.63
CA ASP A 112 11.40 14.94 -1.18
C ASP A 112 10.52 15.96 -0.43
N THR A 113 9.27 15.60 -0.18
CA THR A 113 8.28 16.49 0.45
C THR A 113 8.69 16.97 1.84
N VAL A 114 9.52 16.21 2.58
CA VAL A 114 10.04 16.62 3.90
C VAL A 114 10.97 17.81 3.76
N PHE A 115 11.84 17.82 2.74
CA PHE A 115 12.72 18.95 2.45
C PHE A 115 11.93 20.24 2.18
N TYR A 116 10.84 20.13 1.40
CA TYR A 116 9.98 21.27 1.06
C TYR A 116 9.21 21.80 2.26
N VAL A 117 8.69 20.93 3.13
CA VAL A 117 8.02 21.33 4.38
C VAL A 117 8.97 22.07 5.32
N LEU A 118 10.25 21.68 5.34
CA LEU A 118 11.27 22.30 6.19
C LEU A 118 11.85 23.59 5.60
N ASN A 119 11.66 23.86 4.31
CA ASN A 119 12.14 25.07 3.63
C ASN A 119 10.98 25.77 2.87
N PRO A 120 9.95 26.28 3.58
CA PRO A 120 8.83 26.99 2.96
C PRO A 120 9.28 28.39 2.54
N GLY A 121 9.73 28.55 1.30
CA GLY A 121 10.29 29.81 0.81
C GLY A 121 10.03 30.11 -0.66
N TYR A 122 9.27 29.27 -1.36
CA TYR A 122 9.05 29.37 -2.79
C TYR A 122 7.57 29.62 -3.10
N ASP A 123 7.31 30.39 -4.13
CA ASP A 123 5.95 30.72 -4.58
C ASP A 123 5.38 29.55 -5.39
N GLU A 124 4.54 28.72 -4.76
CA GLU A 124 3.85 27.60 -5.43
C GLU A 124 2.94 28.06 -6.59
N SER A 125 2.55 29.35 -6.61
CA SER A 125 1.76 29.91 -7.70
C SER A 125 2.59 30.32 -8.93
N PHE A 126 3.92 30.29 -8.83
CA PHE A 126 4.88 30.65 -9.88
C PHE A 126 4.55 31.98 -10.58
N GLN A 127 4.06 32.96 -9.81
CA GLN A 127 3.64 34.28 -10.32
C GLN A 127 4.82 35.22 -10.58
N ASN A 128 6.00 34.87 -10.08
CA ASN A 128 7.27 35.58 -10.28
C ASN A 128 8.40 34.59 -10.58
N ASP A 129 9.48 35.09 -11.19
CA ASP A 129 10.70 34.31 -11.41
C ASP A 129 11.32 33.90 -10.07
N GLN A 130 11.73 32.64 -9.95
CA GLN A 130 12.37 32.14 -8.73
C GLN A 130 13.36 31.02 -9.02
N THR A 131 14.42 30.98 -8.22
CA THR A 131 15.36 29.86 -8.19
C THR A 131 14.88 28.87 -7.13
N LEU A 132 14.69 27.62 -7.49
CA LEU A 132 14.20 26.55 -6.63
C LEU A 132 15.27 25.48 -6.45
N ARG A 133 15.41 24.98 -5.22
CA ARG A 133 16.23 23.81 -4.94
C ARG A 133 15.35 22.57 -4.87
N VAL A 134 15.40 21.75 -5.92
CA VAL A 134 14.66 20.50 -6.01
C VAL A 134 15.49 19.38 -5.43
N VAL A 135 14.93 18.69 -4.44
CA VAL A 135 15.51 17.46 -3.88
C VAL A 135 14.64 16.28 -4.31
N LEU A 136 15.24 15.37 -5.06
CA LEU A 136 14.62 14.15 -5.54
C LEU A 136 15.23 12.95 -4.84
N ASN A 137 14.37 12.10 -4.28
CA ASN A 137 14.74 10.84 -3.66
C ASN A 137 14.40 9.70 -4.58
N TYR A 138 15.35 8.77 -4.75
CA TYR A 138 15.07 7.52 -5.44
C TYR A 138 13.96 6.77 -4.71
N SER A 139 12.84 6.52 -5.38
CA SER A 139 11.70 5.74 -4.89
C SER A 139 11.32 4.68 -5.91
N GLN A 140 11.26 3.44 -5.43
CA GLN A 140 11.06 2.25 -6.26
C GLN A 140 9.61 2.08 -6.76
N GLN A 141 8.72 3.03 -6.46
CA GLN A 141 7.27 2.91 -6.68
C GLN A 141 6.82 3.00 -8.15
N TYR A 142 7.67 3.38 -9.11
CA TYR A 142 7.23 3.61 -10.50
C TYR A 142 7.82 2.67 -11.57
N GLN A 143 8.71 1.74 -11.22
CA GLN A 143 9.13 0.68 -12.16
C GLN A 143 8.08 -0.42 -12.38
N GLU A 144 6.95 -0.41 -11.65
CA GLU A 144 5.93 -1.45 -11.74
C GLU A 144 4.88 -1.26 -12.84
N ARG A 145 4.87 -0.13 -13.58
CA ARG A 145 3.88 0.07 -14.66
C ARG A 145 4.22 -0.60 -16.01
N SER A 146 5.36 -1.28 -16.11
CA SER A 146 5.70 -2.09 -17.28
C SER A 146 6.13 -3.52 -16.94
N ASN A 147 5.51 -4.16 -15.95
CA ASN A 147 5.62 -5.61 -15.75
C ASN A 147 4.24 -6.22 -15.45
N LYS A 148 3.33 -6.13 -16.43
CA LYS A 148 2.38 -7.24 -16.61
C LYS A 148 3.24 -8.41 -17.08
N TYR A 149 3.21 -9.51 -16.33
CA TYR A 149 4.03 -10.74 -16.44
C TYR A 149 5.26 -10.83 -15.52
N THR A 150 5.04 -11.02 -14.22
CA THR A 150 5.82 -11.98 -13.42
C THR A 150 4.89 -12.77 -12.50
N HIS A 151 4.64 -14.03 -12.88
CA HIS A 151 4.11 -15.07 -12.01
C HIS A 151 5.18 -15.51 -10.98
N GLU A 152 4.74 -16.07 -9.84
CA GLU A 152 5.44 -17.10 -9.04
C GLU A 152 6.37 -16.77 -7.85
N THR A 153 6.45 -15.54 -7.33
CA THR A 153 7.10 -15.29 -6.02
C THR A 153 6.17 -14.53 -5.08
N SER A 154 6.09 -14.95 -3.81
CA SER A 154 5.32 -14.20 -2.80
C SER A 154 6.15 -13.12 -2.14
N ILE A 155 7.47 -13.28 -2.02
CA ILE A 155 8.32 -12.22 -1.47
C ILE A 155 8.37 -11.04 -2.44
N SER A 156 7.91 -9.89 -1.97
CA SER A 156 8.01 -8.59 -2.61
C SER A 156 8.70 -7.60 -1.68
N GLU A 157 9.17 -6.49 -2.22
CA GLU A 157 9.76 -5.41 -1.43
C GLU A 157 8.78 -4.83 -0.42
N LYS A 158 7.47 -4.86 -0.74
CA LYS A 158 6.41 -4.34 0.13
C LYS A 158 6.15 -5.23 1.34
N ASN A 159 6.13 -6.54 1.16
CA ASN A 159 5.75 -7.46 2.24
C ASN A 159 6.94 -7.95 3.08
N ILE A 160 8.18 -7.87 2.57
CA ILE A 160 9.37 -8.25 3.34
C ILE A 160 9.59 -7.34 4.56
N VAL A 161 9.14 -6.08 4.49
CA VAL A 161 9.22 -5.12 5.61
C VAL A 161 8.51 -5.63 6.86
N ASN A 162 7.47 -6.45 6.70
CA ASN A 162 6.72 -7.05 7.81
C ASN A 162 7.57 -8.05 8.63
N THR A 163 8.71 -8.50 8.10
CA THR A 163 9.65 -9.38 8.80
C THR A 163 10.60 -8.63 9.73
N PHE A 164 10.87 -7.34 9.46
CA PHE A 164 11.93 -6.58 10.11
C PHE A 164 11.78 -6.44 11.63
N PRO A 165 10.57 -6.33 12.22
CA PRO A 165 10.40 -6.29 13.67
C PRO A 165 10.93 -7.53 14.41
N TYR A 166 11.25 -8.60 13.67
CA TYR A 166 11.73 -9.88 14.22
C TYR A 166 13.22 -10.13 13.96
N ILE A 167 13.87 -9.30 13.14
CA ILE A 167 15.31 -9.36 12.85
C ILE A 167 16.05 -8.51 13.89
N ARG A 168 16.99 -9.10 14.64
CA ARG A 168 17.78 -8.37 15.62
C ARG A 168 19.01 -7.73 14.97
N PRO A 169 19.53 -6.64 15.55
CA PRO A 169 20.88 -6.18 15.22
C PRO A 169 21.91 -7.30 15.38
N GLY A 170 22.78 -7.43 14.39
CA GLY A 170 23.82 -8.46 14.33
C GLY A 170 23.33 -9.84 13.89
N ASP A 171 22.03 -10.04 13.64
CA ASP A 171 21.53 -11.32 13.15
C ASP A 171 22.10 -11.64 11.75
N ARG A 172 22.30 -12.94 11.51
CA ARG A 172 22.65 -13.48 10.19
C ARG A 172 21.36 -13.98 9.57
N VAL A 173 21.05 -13.46 8.39
CA VAL A 173 19.77 -13.65 7.71
C VAL A 173 19.99 -14.50 6.47
N LEU A 174 19.21 -15.57 6.32
CA LEU A 174 19.15 -16.37 5.09
C LEU A 174 17.81 -16.14 4.40
N LEU A 175 17.84 -15.86 3.10
CA LEU A 175 16.66 -15.79 2.25
C LEU A 175 16.64 -16.98 1.30
N ILE A 176 15.57 -17.76 1.38
CA ILE A 176 15.28 -18.90 0.51
C ILE A 176 14.22 -18.45 -0.50
N CYS A 177 14.65 -18.15 -1.73
CA CYS A 177 13.81 -17.55 -2.76
C CYS A 177 13.84 -18.36 -4.06
N LYS A 178 12.73 -18.39 -4.80
CA LYS A 178 12.69 -19.04 -6.13
C LYS A 178 13.52 -18.28 -7.17
N ASN A 179 13.56 -16.95 -7.08
CA ASN A 179 14.23 -16.09 -8.03
C ASN A 179 15.35 -15.26 -7.38
N ILE A 180 16.60 -15.65 -7.62
CA ILE A 180 17.78 -14.95 -7.10
C ILE A 180 17.97 -13.56 -7.75
N LYS A 181 17.29 -13.22 -8.86
CA LYS A 181 17.48 -11.94 -9.55
C LYS A 181 17.08 -10.71 -8.70
N LEU A 182 16.23 -10.88 -7.69
CA LEU A 182 15.83 -9.83 -6.74
C LEU A 182 16.82 -9.63 -5.58
N ASN A 183 17.91 -10.38 -5.53
CA ASN A 183 18.87 -10.39 -4.42
C ASN A 183 19.43 -8.99 -4.10
N ALA A 184 19.83 -8.21 -5.12
CA ALA A 184 20.44 -6.90 -4.90
C ALA A 184 19.50 -5.89 -4.24
N SER A 185 18.21 -5.86 -4.62
CA SER A 185 17.24 -4.94 -4.03
C SER A 185 16.81 -5.39 -2.64
N LEU A 186 16.51 -6.67 -2.43
CA LEU A 186 16.15 -7.21 -1.12
C LEU A 186 17.30 -7.09 -0.10
N THR A 187 18.54 -7.34 -0.53
CA THR A 187 19.74 -7.13 0.32
C THR A 187 19.81 -5.69 0.80
N ARG A 188 19.60 -4.74 -0.12
CA ARG A 188 19.63 -3.32 0.19
C ARG A 188 18.53 -2.94 1.17
N ILE A 189 17.28 -3.36 0.93
CA ILE A 189 16.16 -3.04 1.82
C ILE A 189 16.39 -3.61 3.22
N ILE A 190 16.81 -4.88 3.34
CA ILE A 190 17.10 -5.47 4.65
C ILE A 190 18.27 -4.74 5.32
N SER A 191 19.33 -4.39 4.57
CA SER A 191 20.48 -3.67 5.13
C SER A 191 20.16 -2.24 5.56
N ASP A 192 19.29 -1.54 4.82
CA ASP A 192 18.92 -0.15 5.07
C ASP A 192 17.94 -0.03 6.27
N HIS A 193 17.08 -1.04 6.45
CA HIS A 193 16.04 -1.04 7.49
C HIS A 193 16.36 -1.89 8.72
N THR A 194 17.34 -2.79 8.64
CA THR A 194 17.78 -3.63 9.75
C THR A 194 19.27 -3.43 10.03
N LYS A 195 19.74 -3.96 11.15
CA LYS A 195 21.17 -4.00 11.49
C LYS A 195 21.73 -5.42 11.36
N ALA A 196 21.21 -6.22 10.43
CA ALA A 196 21.72 -7.56 10.16
C ALA A 196 23.22 -7.52 9.85
N SER A 197 23.99 -8.48 10.38
CA SER A 197 25.44 -8.55 10.16
C SER A 197 25.79 -9.18 8.82
N GLU A 198 24.94 -10.08 8.33
CA GLU A 198 25.13 -10.84 7.12
C GLU A 198 23.79 -11.20 6.51
N ILE A 199 23.70 -11.13 5.18
CA ILE A 199 22.51 -11.52 4.41
C ILE A 199 22.98 -12.48 3.32
N GLN A 200 22.49 -13.71 3.34
CA GLN A 200 22.77 -14.73 2.34
C GLN A 200 21.49 -15.12 1.60
N PHE A 201 21.65 -15.55 0.34
CA PHE A 201 20.56 -15.98 -0.52
C PHE A 201 20.83 -17.38 -1.05
N CYS A 202 19.80 -18.20 -1.11
CA CYS A 202 19.85 -19.48 -1.79
C CYS A 202 18.50 -19.85 -2.38
N THR A 203 18.50 -20.80 -3.30
CA THR A 203 17.28 -21.52 -3.69
C THR A 203 17.07 -22.72 -2.75
N LEU A 204 15.92 -23.36 -2.87
CA LEU A 204 15.61 -24.59 -2.14
C LEU A 204 16.58 -25.74 -2.49
N SER A 205 17.06 -25.81 -3.74
CA SER A 205 18.01 -26.85 -4.19
C SER A 205 19.38 -26.74 -3.53
N ASP A 206 19.78 -25.52 -3.15
CA ASP A 206 21.13 -25.24 -2.69
C ASP A 206 21.28 -25.43 -1.16
N ILE A 207 20.18 -25.73 -0.46
CA ILE A 207 20.16 -25.74 1.01
C ILE A 207 21.04 -26.85 1.62
N GLU A 208 21.19 -27.98 0.94
CA GLU A 208 22.11 -29.04 1.38
C GLU A 208 23.56 -28.55 1.40
N SER A 209 23.95 -27.70 0.45
CA SER A 209 25.30 -27.14 0.38
C SER A 209 25.60 -26.19 1.55
N ILE A 210 24.60 -25.42 1.98
CA ILE A 210 24.70 -24.51 3.15
C ILE A 210 24.95 -25.31 4.42
N ARG A 211 24.28 -26.45 4.59
CA ARG A 211 24.49 -27.36 5.72
C ARG A 211 25.90 -27.94 5.73
N ILE A 212 26.42 -28.36 4.57
CA ILE A 212 27.79 -28.92 4.45
C ILE A 212 28.83 -27.89 4.89
N ASN A 213 28.61 -26.61 4.58
CA ASN A 213 29.48 -25.51 4.98
C ASN A 213 29.37 -25.13 6.48
N LYS A 214 28.46 -25.77 7.23
CA LYS A 214 28.16 -25.46 8.65
C LYS A 214 27.77 -24.00 8.87
N ASN A 215 27.12 -23.37 7.90
CA ASN A 215 26.56 -22.04 8.09
C ASN A 215 25.34 -22.13 9.02
N SER A 216 25.19 -21.15 9.90
CA SER A 216 24.05 -21.06 10.81
C SER A 216 23.46 -19.66 10.82
N PHE A 217 22.15 -19.59 10.97
CA PHE A 217 21.41 -18.34 10.83
C PHE A 217 20.56 -18.08 12.05
N HIS A 218 20.40 -16.80 12.37
CA HIS A 218 19.50 -16.35 13.43
C HIS A 218 18.09 -16.13 12.89
N PHE A 219 17.99 -15.80 11.60
CA PHE A 219 16.74 -15.51 10.93
C PHE A 219 16.73 -16.14 9.54
N ILE A 220 15.67 -16.87 9.20
CA ILE A 220 15.48 -17.45 7.87
C ILE A 220 14.15 -16.96 7.31
N ILE A 221 14.15 -16.50 6.06
CA ILE A 221 12.97 -16.04 5.33
C ILE A 221 12.75 -17.00 4.16
N ILE A 222 11.53 -17.51 4.04
CA ILE A 222 11.18 -18.54 3.06
C ILE A 222 10.02 -18.03 2.21
N ASP A 223 10.27 -17.97 0.90
CA ASP A 223 9.29 -17.63 -0.13
C ASP A 223 8.19 -18.70 -0.24
N LYS A 224 7.17 -18.44 -1.04
CA LYS A 224 6.11 -19.43 -1.27
C LYS A 224 6.60 -20.57 -2.17
N TYR A 225 6.62 -21.78 -1.62
CA TYR A 225 6.84 -23.04 -2.33
C TYR A 225 5.63 -23.96 -2.17
N ALA A 226 5.50 -24.97 -3.04
CA ALA A 226 4.45 -25.98 -2.88
C ALA A 226 4.78 -26.90 -1.69
N ASP A 227 3.76 -27.40 -1.00
CA ASP A 227 3.91 -28.26 0.20
C ASP A 227 4.90 -29.41 -0.03
N ASN A 228 4.75 -30.10 -1.15
CA ASN A 228 5.55 -31.27 -1.53
C ASN A 228 7.04 -30.93 -1.67
N GLU A 229 7.36 -29.67 -2.00
CA GLU A 229 8.72 -29.19 -2.19
C GLU A 229 9.38 -28.83 -0.86
N LEU A 230 8.62 -28.33 0.13
CA LEU A 230 9.14 -27.80 1.39
C LEU A 230 9.30 -28.84 2.50
N ILE A 231 8.51 -29.92 2.50
CA ILE A 231 8.50 -30.90 3.61
C ILE A 231 9.87 -31.56 3.79
N ASP A 232 10.49 -32.05 2.70
CA ASP A 232 11.79 -32.71 2.78
C ASP A 232 12.93 -31.74 3.17
N PRO A 233 13.04 -30.53 2.57
CA PRO A 233 14.04 -29.54 2.96
C PRO A 233 13.85 -28.94 4.36
N LEU A 234 12.66 -29.07 4.98
CA LEU A 234 12.36 -28.44 6.27
C LEU A 234 13.34 -28.88 7.38
N ILE A 235 13.81 -30.13 7.35
CA ILE A 235 14.83 -30.62 8.28
C ILE A 235 16.17 -29.89 8.10
N HIS A 236 16.52 -29.53 6.86
CA HIS A 236 17.74 -28.79 6.53
C HIS A 236 17.63 -27.31 6.89
N ILE A 237 16.47 -26.70 6.64
CA ILE A 237 16.13 -25.34 7.09
C ILE A 237 16.28 -25.24 8.61
N THR A 238 15.58 -26.12 9.33
CA THR A 238 15.50 -26.08 10.79
C THR A 238 16.84 -26.40 11.44
N SER A 239 17.65 -27.30 10.88
CA SER A 239 19.01 -27.59 11.38
C SER A 239 19.98 -26.42 11.23
N SER A 240 19.81 -25.59 10.18
CA SER A 240 20.62 -24.39 9.95
C SER A 240 20.21 -23.20 10.82
N LEU A 241 19.01 -23.26 11.41
CA LEU A 241 18.50 -22.23 12.32
C LEU A 241 19.05 -22.40 13.75
N LEU A 242 19.59 -21.35 14.33
CA LEU A 242 20.11 -21.35 15.69
C LEU A 242 18.97 -21.43 16.73
N PRO A 243 19.22 -21.94 17.96
CA PRO A 243 18.21 -21.92 19.01
C PRO A 243 17.71 -20.50 19.28
N ALA A 244 16.41 -20.36 19.54
CA ALA A 244 15.73 -19.06 19.62
C ALA A 244 15.79 -18.19 18.35
N GLY A 245 16.30 -18.71 17.23
CA GLY A 245 16.21 -18.11 15.92
C GLY A 245 14.78 -18.18 15.37
N ARG A 246 14.49 -17.34 14.37
CA ARG A 246 13.16 -17.26 13.75
C ARG A 246 13.18 -17.68 12.30
N CYS A 247 12.10 -18.33 11.89
CA CYS A 247 11.84 -18.70 10.52
C CYS A 247 10.53 -18.06 10.08
N VAL A 248 10.53 -17.41 8.92
CA VAL A 248 9.34 -16.79 8.35
C VAL A 248 8.94 -17.52 7.09
N PHE A 249 7.67 -17.87 6.99
CA PHE A 249 7.07 -18.43 5.78
C PHE A 249 6.06 -17.45 5.21
N PHE A 250 6.15 -17.19 3.91
CA PHE A 250 5.15 -16.42 3.17
C PHE A 250 4.09 -17.34 2.57
N HIS A 251 2.81 -17.01 2.81
CA HIS A 251 1.64 -17.82 2.50
C HIS A 251 1.81 -19.31 2.84
N PRO A 252 2.16 -19.67 4.09
CA PRO A 252 2.25 -21.06 4.47
C PRO A 252 0.86 -21.69 4.50
N ASP A 253 0.75 -22.87 3.90
CA ASP A 253 -0.46 -23.70 3.98
C ASP A 253 -0.50 -24.48 5.30
N GLN A 254 -1.69 -25.00 5.64
CA GLN A 254 -1.92 -25.68 6.93
C GLN A 254 -1.02 -26.89 7.15
N ASN A 255 -0.63 -27.58 6.07
CA ASN A 255 0.24 -28.74 6.14
C ASN A 255 1.64 -28.37 6.63
N ILE A 256 2.23 -27.28 6.10
CA ILE A 256 3.51 -26.74 6.57
C ILE A 256 3.39 -26.29 8.02
N ILE A 257 2.34 -25.54 8.38
CA ILE A 257 2.11 -25.09 9.75
C ILE A 257 2.08 -26.27 10.72
N ASN A 258 1.34 -27.34 10.40
CA ASN A 258 1.26 -28.53 11.25
C ASN A 258 2.59 -29.30 11.34
N THR A 259 3.32 -29.37 10.22
CA THR A 259 4.58 -30.13 10.13
C THR A 259 5.72 -29.45 10.88
N THR A 260 5.75 -28.11 10.95
CA THR A 260 6.81 -27.37 11.67
C THR A 260 6.93 -27.77 13.16
N GLY A 261 5.82 -28.15 13.80
CA GLY A 261 5.81 -28.63 15.18
C GLY A 261 6.69 -29.87 15.43
N SER A 262 6.88 -30.73 14.41
CA SER A 262 7.77 -31.90 14.49
C SER A 262 9.27 -31.53 14.45
N TYR A 263 9.60 -30.28 14.14
CA TYR A 263 10.97 -29.78 13.99
C TYR A 263 11.34 -28.71 15.04
N ASP A 264 10.71 -28.73 16.21
CA ASP A 264 10.92 -27.78 17.31
C ASP A 264 10.68 -26.30 16.92
N LEU A 265 9.91 -26.06 15.85
CA LEU A 265 9.44 -24.74 15.47
C LEU A 265 8.04 -24.51 16.03
N GLN A 266 7.85 -23.38 16.72
CA GLN A 266 6.57 -22.99 17.27
C GLN A 266 6.13 -21.65 16.67
N PRO A 267 4.85 -21.50 16.28
CA PRO A 267 4.34 -20.24 15.75
C PRO A 267 4.37 -19.15 16.82
N GLU A 268 4.99 -18.02 16.53
CA GLU A 268 5.04 -16.86 17.43
C GLU A 268 3.98 -15.82 17.06
N ALA A 269 3.87 -15.51 15.77
CA ALA A 269 2.90 -14.55 15.26
C ALA A 269 2.57 -14.85 13.80
N TYR A 270 1.38 -14.47 13.36
CA TYR A 270 0.97 -14.58 11.97
C TYR A 270 0.21 -13.35 11.53
N LEU A 271 0.36 -13.01 10.25
CA LEU A 271 -0.27 -11.87 9.63
C LEU A 271 -1.33 -12.36 8.64
N PHE A 272 -2.49 -11.74 8.66
CA PHE A 272 -3.59 -12.07 7.75
C PHE A 272 -4.39 -10.83 7.38
N TYR A 273 -5.06 -10.89 6.24
CA TYR A 273 -5.96 -9.84 5.82
C TYR A 273 -7.32 -9.99 6.49
N GLU A 274 -7.74 -8.93 7.18
CA GLU A 274 -9.09 -8.79 7.71
C GLU A 274 -9.68 -7.50 7.16
N HIS A 275 -10.76 -7.58 6.39
CA HIS A 275 -11.36 -6.42 5.72
C HIS A 275 -10.36 -5.61 4.87
N HIS A 276 -9.44 -6.28 4.16
CA HIS A 276 -8.34 -5.70 3.37
C HIS A 276 -7.21 -5.02 4.17
N TYR A 277 -7.24 -5.08 5.51
CA TYR A 277 -6.15 -4.62 6.37
C TYR A 277 -5.29 -5.79 6.80
N LEU A 278 -3.97 -5.63 6.68
CA LEU A 278 -3.02 -6.61 7.19
C LEU A 278 -2.93 -6.47 8.71
N LYS A 279 -3.47 -7.45 9.44
CA LYS A 279 -3.39 -7.51 10.90
C LYS A 279 -2.32 -8.49 11.34
N THR A 280 -1.67 -8.21 12.47
CA THR A 280 -0.74 -9.12 13.13
C THR A 280 -1.44 -9.73 14.35
N GLN A 281 -1.43 -11.05 14.46
CA GLN A 281 -1.88 -11.79 15.64
C GLN A 281 -0.71 -12.54 16.27
N ILE A 282 -0.55 -12.37 17.59
CA ILE A 282 0.39 -13.18 18.39
C ILE A 282 -0.29 -14.49 18.70
N HIS A 283 0.37 -15.60 18.38
CA HIS A 283 -0.16 -16.94 18.63
C HIS A 283 -0.18 -17.24 20.13
N GLN A 284 -1.30 -17.71 20.68
CA GLN A 284 -1.53 -18.04 22.09
C GLN A 284 -1.91 -19.52 22.31
N GLY A 285 -1.59 -20.41 21.37
CA GLY A 285 -1.90 -21.83 21.45
C GLY A 285 -3.19 -22.22 20.71
N GLU A 286 -3.85 -21.27 20.07
CA GLU A 286 -4.99 -21.51 19.18
C GLU A 286 -4.57 -22.20 17.88
N GLN A 287 -5.51 -22.91 17.24
CA GLN A 287 -5.29 -23.35 15.86
C GLN A 287 -5.32 -22.13 14.92
N ILE A 288 -4.32 -22.02 14.06
CA ILE A 288 -4.30 -21.02 12.98
C ILE A 288 -5.29 -21.50 11.91
N THR A 289 -6.45 -20.86 11.80
CA THR A 289 -7.50 -21.21 10.82
C THR A 289 -7.56 -20.26 9.63
N ASN A 290 -7.04 -19.04 9.79
CA ASN A 290 -6.91 -18.06 8.72
C ASN A 290 -5.81 -18.48 7.74
N SER A 291 -5.97 -18.18 6.45
CA SER A 291 -4.88 -18.25 5.47
C SER A 291 -3.91 -17.08 5.71
N PRO A 292 -2.74 -17.31 6.33
CA PRO A 292 -1.87 -16.22 6.71
C PRO A 292 -1.09 -15.73 5.49
N GLU A 293 -0.94 -14.42 5.35
CA GLU A 293 0.01 -13.80 4.42
C GLU A 293 1.45 -14.19 4.79
N LEU A 294 1.72 -14.25 6.10
CA LEU A 294 3.02 -14.51 6.66
C LEU A 294 2.88 -15.14 8.03
N CYS A 295 3.72 -16.14 8.34
CA CYS A 295 3.79 -16.74 9.66
C CYS A 295 5.24 -16.74 10.16
N VAL A 296 5.44 -16.24 11.37
CA VAL A 296 6.73 -16.21 12.07
C VAL A 296 6.75 -17.36 13.06
N PHE A 297 7.72 -18.25 12.90
CA PHE A 297 8.01 -19.34 13.80
C PHE A 297 9.30 -19.05 14.54
N MET A 298 9.40 -19.58 15.75
CA MET A 298 10.61 -19.52 16.56
C MET A 298 11.06 -20.94 16.89
N LYS A 299 12.36 -21.19 16.69
CA LYS A 299 12.98 -22.44 17.13
C LYS A 299 13.04 -22.48 18.64
N ASN A 300 12.71 -23.62 19.21
CA ASN A 300 12.76 -23.84 20.65
C ASN A 300 14.12 -23.37 21.21
N PRO A 301 14.16 -22.47 22.21
CA PRO A 301 15.39 -22.00 22.83
C PRO A 301 16.26 -23.12 23.44
N SER A 302 15.64 -24.25 23.81
CA SER A 302 16.32 -25.42 24.35
C SER A 302 16.71 -26.45 23.28
N ALA A 303 16.53 -26.13 22.00
CA ALA A 303 16.95 -27.02 20.91
C ALA A 303 18.46 -27.27 20.96
N LYS A 304 18.86 -28.52 20.76
CA LYS A 304 20.29 -28.90 20.71
C LYS A 304 20.97 -28.23 19.52
N THR A 305 22.21 -27.79 19.73
CA THR A 305 23.03 -27.17 18.70
C THR A 305 24.51 -27.47 18.93
N ASP A 306 25.25 -27.64 17.83
CA ASP A 306 26.71 -27.74 17.85
C ASP A 306 27.39 -26.36 17.84
N PHE A 307 26.62 -25.29 17.71
CA PHE A 307 27.13 -23.92 17.65
C PHE A 307 27.24 -23.31 19.05
N SER A 308 28.42 -22.80 19.37
CA SER A 308 28.62 -21.98 20.57
C SER A 308 27.85 -20.68 20.47
N TYR A 309 27.25 -20.25 21.56
CA TYR A 309 26.56 -18.98 21.63
C TYR A 309 27.52 -17.80 21.46
N GLN A 310 27.09 -16.83 20.67
CA GLN A 310 27.76 -15.56 20.49
C GLN A 310 26.72 -14.46 20.66
N GLU A 311 27.02 -13.48 21.50
CA GLU A 311 26.20 -12.27 21.60
C GLU A 311 26.57 -11.35 20.43
N THR A 312 25.59 -11.09 19.57
CA THR A 312 25.75 -10.39 18.29
C THR A 312 25.18 -8.97 18.32
N ILE A 313 24.31 -8.66 19.28
CA ILE A 313 23.63 -7.36 19.39
C ILE A 313 24.62 -6.31 19.89
N TYR A 314 25.45 -6.69 20.85
CA TYR A 314 26.39 -5.80 21.52
C TYR A 314 27.81 -6.16 21.09
N SER A 315 28.34 -5.49 20.05
CA SER A 315 29.72 -5.70 19.61
C SER A 315 30.72 -5.43 20.76
N TYR A 316 31.45 -6.46 21.18
CA TYR A 316 32.33 -6.39 22.34
C TYR A 316 33.66 -5.72 22.03
N SER A 317 33.78 -4.45 22.42
CA SER A 317 35.10 -3.81 22.49
C SER A 317 35.62 -3.73 23.92
N HIS A 318 34.79 -3.40 24.93
CA HIS A 318 35.03 -3.51 26.38
C HIS A 318 33.67 -3.65 27.13
N PRO A 319 33.06 -4.85 27.22
CA PRO A 319 31.77 -5.02 27.90
C PRO A 319 31.84 -4.75 29.41
N PRO A 320 30.72 -4.34 30.03
CA PRO A 320 30.59 -4.36 31.49
C PRO A 320 30.88 -5.77 32.00
N LYS A 321 31.65 -5.87 33.09
CA LYS A 321 32.35 -7.12 33.49
C LYS A 321 31.44 -8.35 33.55
N ASN A 322 30.18 -8.17 33.96
CA ASN A 322 29.24 -9.26 34.19
C ASN A 322 27.94 -9.14 33.40
N LEU A 323 27.58 -7.95 32.91
CA LEU A 323 26.23 -7.69 32.40
C LEU A 323 25.84 -8.56 31.21
N LEU A 324 26.83 -8.81 30.34
CA LEU A 324 26.68 -9.53 29.08
C LEU A 324 27.42 -10.88 29.09
N ALA A 325 27.83 -11.35 30.27
CA ALA A 325 28.62 -12.58 30.43
C ALA A 325 27.75 -13.85 30.37
N PHE A 326 26.79 -13.90 29.43
CA PHE A 326 25.82 -14.99 29.31
C PHE A 326 26.49 -16.32 29.03
N ALA A 327 27.41 -16.37 28.06
CA ALA A 327 28.15 -17.58 27.71
C ALA A 327 29.01 -18.15 28.86
N ARG A 328 29.35 -17.31 29.84
CA ARG A 328 30.15 -17.71 31.01
C ARG A 328 29.28 -18.31 32.10
N ASP A 329 28.11 -17.71 32.36
CA ASP A 329 27.32 -18.02 33.55
C ASP A 329 26.06 -18.87 33.27
N TYR A 330 25.52 -18.88 32.06
CA TYR A 330 24.36 -19.72 31.67
C TYR A 330 24.83 -21.09 31.15
N ASP A 331 24.07 -22.13 31.44
CA ASP A 331 24.29 -23.46 30.87
C ASP A 331 23.82 -23.47 29.40
N ASN A 332 22.68 -22.84 29.13
CA ASN A 332 22.13 -22.55 27.81
C ASN A 332 21.94 -21.03 27.62
N PRO A 333 22.97 -20.30 27.16
CA PRO A 333 22.87 -18.86 26.91
C PRO A 333 21.89 -18.46 25.80
N TRP A 334 21.42 -19.38 24.94
CA TRP A 334 20.39 -19.09 23.93
C TRP A 334 19.03 -18.73 24.55
N LEU A 335 18.78 -19.09 25.81
CA LEU A 335 17.59 -18.68 26.56
C LEU A 335 17.47 -17.16 26.69
N ILE A 336 18.59 -16.43 26.65
CA ILE A 336 18.58 -14.96 26.65
C ILE A 336 17.79 -14.44 25.46
N ARG A 337 18.05 -15.01 24.29
CA ARG A 337 17.34 -14.64 23.07
C ARG A 337 15.88 -15.02 23.16
N GLY A 338 15.56 -16.23 23.62
CA GLY A 338 14.21 -16.73 23.49
C GLY A 338 13.21 -16.36 24.59
N ILE A 339 13.68 -16.17 25.82
CA ILE A 339 12.83 -16.13 27.01
C ILE A 339 13.03 -14.84 27.82
N VAL A 340 14.27 -14.33 27.87
CA VAL A 340 14.66 -13.27 28.83
C VAL A 340 14.62 -11.87 28.23
N GLU A 341 15.30 -11.64 27.10
CA GLU A 341 15.57 -10.30 26.61
C GLU A 341 14.38 -9.67 25.90
N PHE A 342 13.92 -8.50 26.36
CA PHE A 342 12.93 -7.69 25.67
C PHE A 342 13.63 -6.70 24.72
N PRO A 343 13.11 -6.43 23.50
CA PRO A 343 11.82 -6.86 22.93
C PRO A 343 11.85 -8.19 22.17
N PHE A 344 12.96 -8.92 22.22
CA PHE A 344 13.21 -9.98 21.25
C PHE A 344 12.88 -11.41 21.69
N ARG A 345 12.62 -11.65 22.98
CA ARG A 345 12.03 -12.88 23.50
C ARG A 345 10.72 -13.20 22.78
N ASN A 346 10.28 -14.45 22.85
CA ASN A 346 9.01 -14.85 22.26
C ASN A 346 7.87 -13.95 22.78
N ARG A 347 7.06 -13.41 21.87
CA ARG A 347 5.95 -12.51 22.21
C ARG A 347 4.72 -13.23 22.78
N SER A 348 4.60 -14.53 22.56
CA SER A 348 3.50 -15.37 23.05
C SER A 348 3.67 -15.69 24.53
N ALA A 349 2.69 -15.29 25.35
CA ALA A 349 2.67 -15.67 26.77
C ALA A 349 2.50 -17.19 26.92
N TYR A 350 1.71 -17.80 26.04
CA TYR A 350 1.52 -19.25 25.98
C TYR A 350 2.86 -19.98 25.75
N HIS A 351 3.60 -19.62 24.70
CA HIS A 351 4.87 -20.31 24.39
C HIS A 351 5.96 -20.02 25.39
N LEU A 352 6.03 -18.78 25.91
CA LEU A 352 6.93 -18.46 27.02
C LEU A 352 6.68 -19.37 28.24
N ARG A 353 5.41 -19.70 28.54
CA ARG A 353 5.06 -20.66 29.61
C ARG A 353 5.57 -22.06 29.28
N GLN A 354 5.34 -22.55 28.06
CA GLN A 354 5.78 -23.88 27.62
C GLN A 354 7.31 -24.03 27.67
N TYR A 355 8.05 -23.10 27.06
CA TYR A 355 9.51 -23.12 27.11
C TYR A 355 10.04 -23.05 28.54
N SER A 356 9.40 -22.26 29.41
CA SER A 356 9.84 -22.15 30.80
C SER A 356 9.68 -23.46 31.56
N TYR A 357 8.59 -24.22 31.41
CA TYR A 357 8.49 -25.54 32.06
C TYR A 357 9.53 -26.52 31.54
N GLN A 358 9.77 -26.55 30.22
CA GLN A 358 10.81 -27.41 29.64
C GLN A 358 12.19 -27.07 30.21
N VAL A 359 12.52 -25.78 30.34
CA VAL A 359 13.77 -25.33 30.98
C VAL A 359 13.83 -25.75 32.44
N LEU A 360 12.74 -25.64 33.21
CA LEU A 360 12.71 -26.08 34.62
C LEU A 360 12.96 -27.59 34.78
N GLU A 361 12.51 -28.41 33.82
CA GLU A 361 12.70 -29.86 33.85
C GLU A 361 14.14 -30.27 33.52
N GLN A 362 14.85 -29.47 32.73
CA GLN A 362 16.16 -29.83 32.17
C GLN A 362 17.33 -29.13 32.86
N SER A 363 17.10 -28.03 33.58
CA SER A 363 18.16 -27.20 34.15
C SER A 363 18.41 -27.49 35.64
N ALA A 364 19.65 -27.31 36.10
CA ALA A 364 19.97 -27.43 37.52
C ALA A 364 19.21 -26.37 38.35
N PRO A 365 18.64 -26.69 39.53
CA PRO A 365 17.77 -25.76 40.24
C PRO A 365 18.45 -24.49 40.78
N GLU A 366 19.77 -24.41 40.73
CA GLU A 366 20.58 -23.23 41.10
C GLU A 366 21.14 -22.49 39.87
N SER A 367 20.90 -22.98 38.65
CA SER A 367 21.40 -22.38 37.42
C SER A 367 20.67 -21.06 37.09
N PRO A 368 21.33 -20.12 36.37
CA PRO A 368 20.66 -18.95 35.78
C PRO A 368 19.53 -19.31 34.80
N ASP A 369 19.63 -20.46 34.13
CA ASP A 369 18.63 -20.99 33.21
C ASP A 369 17.31 -21.29 33.93
N TYR A 370 17.40 -22.04 35.03
CA TYR A 370 16.27 -22.35 35.90
C TYR A 370 15.63 -21.07 36.44
N ALA A 371 16.46 -20.13 36.88
CA ALA A 371 16.00 -18.84 37.40
C ALA A 371 15.31 -17.97 36.33
N ALA A 372 15.78 -18.02 35.08
CA ALA A 372 15.17 -17.33 33.96
C ALA A 372 13.74 -17.83 33.68
N ALA A 373 13.56 -19.15 33.67
CA ALA A 373 12.25 -19.77 33.53
C ALA A 373 11.31 -19.42 34.70
N LEU A 374 11.82 -19.47 35.93
CA LEU A 374 11.05 -19.05 37.11
C LEU A 374 10.62 -17.59 37.05
N ALA A 375 11.45 -16.69 36.51
CA ALA A 375 11.09 -15.29 36.37
C ALA A 375 9.90 -15.11 35.42
N VAL A 376 9.88 -15.80 34.29
CA VAL A 376 8.75 -15.75 33.34
C VAL A 376 7.47 -16.26 33.99
N LEU A 377 7.52 -17.46 34.57
CA LEU A 377 6.34 -18.08 35.20
C LEU A 377 5.84 -17.25 36.38
N GLY A 378 6.75 -16.73 37.21
CA GLY A 378 6.38 -15.90 38.36
C GLY A 378 5.78 -14.54 37.96
N TYR A 379 6.26 -13.90 36.89
CA TYR A 379 5.63 -12.67 36.38
C TYR A 379 4.27 -12.95 35.73
N GLN A 380 4.12 -14.08 35.02
CA GLN A 380 2.81 -14.50 34.49
C GLN A 380 1.82 -14.77 35.62
N LEU A 381 2.23 -15.48 36.67
CA LEU A 381 1.47 -15.69 37.90
C LEU A 381 1.04 -14.35 38.52
N LEU A 382 1.97 -13.40 38.62
CA LEU A 382 1.68 -12.06 39.15
C LEU A 382 0.64 -11.32 38.29
N SER A 383 0.57 -11.55 36.98
CA SER A 383 -0.42 -10.94 36.10
C SER A 383 -1.78 -11.66 36.13
N SER A 384 -1.82 -12.98 35.91
CA SER A 384 -3.07 -13.75 35.75
C SER A 384 -3.70 -14.24 37.05
N GLY A 385 -2.90 -14.38 38.13
CA GLY A 385 -3.35 -14.93 39.42
C GLY A 385 -3.54 -16.46 39.45
N ASP A 386 -3.12 -17.17 38.40
CA ASP A 386 -3.24 -18.63 38.29
C ASP A 386 -2.22 -19.35 39.19
N ASN A 387 -2.66 -19.74 40.40
CA ASN A 387 -1.85 -20.44 41.42
C ASN A 387 -1.74 -21.97 41.17
N SER A 388 -1.98 -22.47 39.96
CA SER A 388 -2.01 -23.92 39.68
C SER A 388 -0.69 -24.63 39.99
N ASP A 389 0.43 -23.90 39.96
CA ASP A 389 1.77 -24.47 40.03
C ASP A 389 2.55 -23.97 41.25
N ASN A 390 3.39 -24.86 41.81
CA ASN A 390 4.25 -24.53 42.94
C ASN A 390 5.47 -23.66 42.56
N ILE A 391 5.24 -22.58 41.80
CA ILE A 391 6.26 -21.67 41.31
C ILE A 391 6.81 -20.80 42.43
N VAL A 392 5.95 -20.35 43.36
CA VAL A 392 6.37 -19.52 44.49
C VAL A 392 7.38 -20.27 45.37
N ASP A 393 7.14 -21.54 45.70
CA ASP A 393 8.11 -22.31 46.50
C ASP A 393 9.40 -22.56 45.71
N LYS A 394 9.32 -22.84 44.40
CA LYS A 394 10.52 -22.99 43.56
C LYS A 394 11.36 -21.71 43.55
N ILE A 395 10.73 -20.54 43.44
CA ILE A 395 11.42 -19.25 43.53
C ILE A 395 12.04 -19.05 44.92
N SER A 396 11.29 -19.35 45.99
CA SER A 396 11.77 -19.26 47.37
C SER A 396 12.99 -20.17 47.60
N ASN A 397 12.92 -21.40 47.12
CA ASN A 397 14.00 -22.39 47.19
C ASN A 397 15.24 -21.95 46.42
N PHE A 398 15.09 -21.42 45.20
CA PHE A 398 16.20 -20.82 44.45
C PHE A 398 16.88 -19.72 45.26
N CYS A 399 16.10 -18.74 45.76
CA CYS A 399 16.64 -17.62 46.51
C CYS A 399 17.36 -18.07 47.79
N SER A 400 16.80 -19.04 48.51
CA SER A 400 17.41 -19.62 49.71
C SER A 400 18.76 -20.27 49.41
N ARG A 401 18.85 -21.10 48.37
CA ARG A 401 20.11 -21.75 47.95
C ARG A 401 21.18 -20.75 47.56
N ILE A 402 20.84 -19.75 46.73
CA ILE A 402 21.82 -18.74 46.30
C ILE A 402 22.29 -17.89 47.49
N SER A 403 21.43 -17.58 48.46
CA SER A 403 21.84 -16.83 49.66
C SER A 403 22.87 -17.57 50.53
N GLN A 404 22.90 -18.90 50.47
CA GLN A 404 23.83 -19.77 51.21
C GLN A 404 25.06 -20.15 50.38
N THR A 405 25.08 -19.81 49.09
CA THR A 405 26.20 -20.12 48.21
C THR A 405 27.35 -19.16 48.49
N VAL A 406 28.55 -19.71 48.71
CA VAL A 406 29.74 -18.91 49.09
C VAL A 406 30.15 -17.95 47.96
N HIS A 407 30.14 -18.43 46.72
CA HIS A 407 30.54 -17.67 45.53
C HIS A 407 29.55 -17.90 44.38
N PRO A 408 28.35 -17.30 44.42
CA PRO A 408 27.41 -17.39 43.31
C PRO A 408 28.00 -16.69 42.09
N SER A 409 27.72 -17.22 40.89
CA SER A 409 28.05 -16.52 39.66
C SER A 409 27.33 -15.17 39.60
N PRO A 410 27.87 -14.17 38.91
CA PRO A 410 27.22 -12.86 38.77
C PRO A 410 25.78 -12.94 38.25
N HIS A 411 25.49 -13.84 37.30
CA HIS A 411 24.11 -14.05 36.83
C HIS A 411 23.21 -14.82 37.82
N GLN A 412 23.74 -15.78 38.61
CA GLN A 412 22.98 -16.34 39.75
C GLN A 412 22.59 -15.24 40.74
N TYR A 413 23.53 -14.36 41.06
CA TYR A 413 23.32 -13.24 41.96
C TYR A 413 22.30 -12.22 41.41
N ARG A 414 22.37 -11.89 40.11
CA ARG A 414 21.38 -11.05 39.41
C ARG A 414 19.97 -11.64 39.55
N TRP A 415 19.83 -12.95 39.36
CA TRP A 415 18.54 -13.61 39.47
C TRP A 415 18.03 -13.67 40.89
N PHE A 416 18.88 -13.91 41.88
CA PHE A 416 18.51 -13.82 43.30
C PHE A 416 17.84 -12.47 43.62
N ILE A 417 18.43 -11.36 43.17
CA ILE A 417 17.85 -10.03 43.37
C ILE A 417 16.49 -9.91 42.67
N SER A 418 16.44 -10.27 41.38
CA SER A 418 15.22 -10.13 40.57
C SER A 418 14.06 -10.97 41.09
N LEU A 419 14.35 -12.22 41.48
CA LEU A 419 13.38 -13.16 42.02
C LEU A 419 12.96 -12.82 43.44
N SER A 420 13.85 -12.27 44.27
CA SER A 420 13.48 -11.73 45.57
C SER A 420 12.50 -10.55 45.43
N THR A 421 12.75 -9.63 44.48
CA THR A 421 11.78 -8.57 44.18
C THR A 421 10.44 -9.14 43.69
N LEU A 422 10.46 -10.17 42.84
CA LEU A 422 9.25 -10.83 42.33
C LEU A 422 8.44 -11.51 43.45
N LEU A 423 9.08 -12.24 44.36
CA LEU A 423 8.42 -12.78 45.55
C LEU A 423 7.79 -11.67 46.39
N GLY A 424 8.51 -10.57 46.61
CA GLY A 424 7.96 -9.42 47.32
C GLY A 424 6.71 -8.84 46.66
N LEU A 425 6.70 -8.75 45.32
CA LEU A 425 5.55 -8.30 44.54
C LEU A 425 4.36 -9.26 44.67
N ILE A 426 4.59 -10.57 44.57
CA ILE A 426 3.55 -11.61 44.71
C ILE A 426 2.95 -11.57 46.12
N CYS A 427 3.77 -11.57 47.17
CA CYS A 427 3.31 -11.45 48.56
C CYS A 427 2.51 -10.16 48.76
N ASN A 428 2.99 -9.02 48.23
CA ASN A 428 2.30 -7.75 48.38
C ASN A 428 0.92 -7.73 47.68
N LYS A 429 0.82 -8.35 46.49
CA LYS A 429 -0.45 -8.53 45.75
C LYS A 429 -1.43 -9.38 46.56
N ASN A 430 -0.93 -10.42 47.23
CA ASN A 430 -1.71 -11.31 48.09
C ASN A 430 -1.95 -10.74 49.50
N ASN A 431 -1.64 -9.46 49.73
CA ASN A 431 -1.77 -8.75 51.00
C ASN A 431 -0.90 -9.31 52.15
N ASP A 432 0.08 -10.15 51.86
CA ASP A 432 1.07 -10.64 52.82
C ASP A 432 2.22 -9.62 52.94
N LYS A 433 1.97 -8.58 53.75
CA LYS A 433 2.91 -7.47 53.91
C LYS A 433 4.21 -7.88 54.61
N ILE A 434 4.17 -8.87 55.50
CA ILE A 434 5.35 -9.30 56.26
C ILE A 434 6.33 -9.99 55.33
N ASN A 435 5.89 -11.02 54.60
CA ASN A 435 6.77 -11.71 53.66
C ASN A 435 7.18 -10.81 52.49
N ALA A 436 6.31 -9.88 52.06
CA ALA A 436 6.69 -8.86 51.09
C ALA A 436 7.90 -8.03 51.56
N LEU A 437 7.88 -7.51 52.80
CA LEU A 437 8.99 -6.74 53.37
C LEU A 437 10.27 -7.58 53.48
N ILE A 438 10.17 -8.86 53.85
CA ILE A 438 11.32 -9.78 53.94
C ILE A 438 11.98 -9.94 52.56
N HIS A 439 11.20 -10.28 51.54
CA HIS A 439 11.73 -10.52 50.20
C HIS A 439 12.25 -9.24 49.53
N PHE A 440 11.57 -8.10 49.71
CA PHE A 440 12.12 -6.82 49.28
C PHE A 440 13.41 -6.44 50.01
N SER A 441 13.56 -6.82 51.27
CA SER A 441 14.80 -6.61 52.03
C SER A 441 15.96 -7.44 51.46
N HIS A 442 15.73 -8.69 51.07
CA HIS A 442 16.75 -9.52 50.40
C HIS A 442 17.29 -8.83 49.13
N ALA A 443 16.40 -8.33 48.27
CA ALA A 443 16.80 -7.56 47.09
C ALA A 443 17.53 -6.25 47.47
N ALA A 444 16.95 -5.46 48.37
CA ALA A 444 17.48 -4.14 48.75
C ALA A 444 18.84 -4.17 49.48
N ASN A 445 19.15 -5.26 50.17
CA ASN A 445 20.40 -5.48 50.89
C ASN A 445 21.55 -5.95 49.99
N SER A 446 21.28 -6.22 48.71
CA SER A 446 22.28 -6.76 47.79
C SER A 446 23.34 -5.74 47.38
N CYS A 447 24.56 -6.23 47.13
CA CYS A 447 25.72 -5.46 46.69
C CYS A 447 25.74 -5.34 45.17
N ILE A 448 25.74 -4.12 44.64
CA ILE A 448 25.71 -3.87 43.20
C ILE A 448 26.97 -4.40 42.49
N ASN A 449 28.11 -4.38 43.17
CA ASN A 449 29.41 -4.75 42.59
C ASN A 449 29.54 -6.24 42.22
N ASN A 450 28.62 -7.08 42.71
CA ASN A 450 28.61 -8.52 42.42
C ASN A 450 28.04 -8.84 41.03
N PHE A 451 27.37 -7.88 40.37
CA PHE A 451 26.86 -8.04 39.02
C PHE A 451 27.16 -6.78 38.18
N SER A 452 26.22 -5.83 38.12
CA SER A 452 26.29 -4.61 37.33
C SER A 452 25.36 -3.56 37.94
N PRO A 453 25.67 -2.26 37.86
CA PRO A 453 24.79 -1.18 38.28
C PRO A 453 23.36 -1.22 37.71
N SER A 454 23.18 -1.81 36.54
CA SER A 454 21.86 -1.98 35.89
C SER A 454 20.82 -2.72 36.76
N ILE A 455 21.25 -3.62 37.67
CA ILE A 455 20.33 -4.31 38.59
C ILE A 455 19.76 -3.37 39.68
N GLY A 456 20.29 -2.15 39.76
CA GLY A 456 19.82 -1.08 40.64
C GLY A 456 18.33 -0.79 40.53
N THR A 457 17.73 -1.01 39.35
CA THR A 457 16.28 -0.89 39.15
C THR A 457 15.47 -1.74 40.14
N LYS A 458 15.84 -3.01 40.34
CA LYS A 458 15.15 -3.93 41.27
C LYS A 458 15.42 -3.59 42.73
N ILE A 459 16.62 -3.10 43.03
CA ILE A 459 17.00 -2.63 44.37
C ILE A 459 16.17 -1.41 44.77
N LEU A 460 16.10 -0.38 43.91
CA LEU A 460 15.35 0.84 44.17
C LEU A 460 13.84 0.58 44.18
N GLN A 461 13.34 -0.23 43.26
CA GLN A 461 11.94 -0.72 43.27
C GLN A 461 11.59 -1.35 44.62
N SER A 462 12.46 -2.24 45.14
CA SER A 462 12.23 -2.93 46.41
C SER A 462 12.25 -1.97 47.60
N LEU A 463 13.13 -0.96 47.62
CA LEU A 463 13.19 0.07 48.67
C LEU A 463 11.95 0.98 48.63
N TYR A 464 11.53 1.39 47.43
CA TYR A 464 10.31 2.15 47.25
C TYR A 464 9.08 1.37 47.76
N LEU A 465 8.93 0.10 47.38
CA LEU A 465 7.78 -0.71 47.78
C LEU A 465 7.76 -1.00 49.29
N GLN A 466 8.92 -1.21 49.91
CA GLN A 466 9.03 -1.28 51.38
C GLN A 466 8.50 0.00 52.04
N SER A 467 8.88 1.16 51.50
CA SER A 467 8.45 2.46 52.02
C SER A 467 6.93 2.61 51.93
N VAL A 468 6.33 2.25 50.79
CA VAL A 468 4.86 2.27 50.60
C VAL A 468 4.15 1.34 51.59
N ILE A 469 4.64 0.11 51.76
CA ILE A 469 4.07 -0.84 52.72
C ILE A 469 4.17 -0.28 54.15
N LEU A 470 5.33 0.23 54.57
CA LEU A 470 5.52 0.79 55.91
C LEU A 470 4.63 1.99 56.17
N ILE A 471 4.44 2.87 55.18
CA ILE A 471 3.48 3.98 55.25
C ILE A 471 2.06 3.45 55.43
N SER A 472 1.66 2.44 54.66
CA SER A 472 0.32 1.83 54.78
C SER A 472 0.07 1.19 56.16
N LEU A 473 1.14 0.73 56.82
CA LEU A 473 1.11 0.18 58.18
C LEU A 473 1.29 1.26 59.28
N ASN A 474 1.26 2.54 58.91
CA ASN A 474 1.48 3.69 59.79
C ASN A 474 2.83 3.65 60.54
N LYS A 475 3.86 3.04 59.94
CA LYS A 475 5.24 2.97 60.45
C LYS A 475 6.12 4.02 59.77
N ILE A 476 5.74 5.29 59.90
CA ILE A 476 6.34 6.40 59.13
C ILE A 476 7.85 6.53 59.38
N SER A 477 8.31 6.49 60.63
CA SER A 477 9.76 6.61 60.93
C SER A 477 10.58 5.48 60.31
N CYS A 478 10.03 4.26 60.21
CA CYS A 478 10.69 3.17 59.50
C CYS A 478 10.72 3.44 57.99
N ALA A 479 9.62 3.95 57.42
CA ALA A 479 9.57 4.30 56.01
C ALA A 479 10.61 5.37 55.66
N GLU A 480 10.78 6.41 56.48
CA GLU A 480 11.79 7.46 56.28
C GLU A 480 13.21 6.91 56.19
N ILE A 481 13.58 5.96 57.07
CA ILE A 481 14.88 5.29 57.03
C ILE A 481 15.10 4.55 55.71
N ILE A 482 14.06 3.84 55.23
CA ILE A 482 14.13 3.10 53.96
C ILE A 482 14.21 4.07 52.77
N ILE A 483 13.47 5.17 52.80
CA ILE A 483 13.49 6.20 51.74
C ILE A 483 14.87 6.85 51.66
N ASP A 484 15.44 7.26 52.79
CA ASP A 484 16.78 7.85 52.86
C ASP A 484 17.84 6.89 52.31
N ARG A 485 17.71 5.61 52.65
CA ARG A 485 18.56 4.56 52.10
C ARG A 485 18.37 4.41 50.59
N GLY A 486 17.13 4.45 50.10
CA GLY A 486 16.79 4.44 48.67
C GLY A 486 17.42 5.59 47.91
N ILE A 487 17.30 6.82 48.41
CA ILE A 487 17.88 8.02 47.78
C ILE A 487 19.41 7.90 47.75
N LYS A 488 20.05 7.55 48.87
CA LYS A 488 21.51 7.35 48.93
C LYS A 488 21.98 6.29 47.93
N ARG A 489 21.24 5.17 47.84
CA ARG A 489 21.55 4.09 46.90
C ARG A 489 21.34 4.51 45.44
N GLY A 490 20.30 5.29 45.15
CA GLY A 490 20.05 5.83 43.81
C GLY A 490 21.15 6.79 43.37
N ILE A 491 21.59 7.68 44.26
CA ILE A 491 22.73 8.56 44.01
C ILE A 491 24.00 7.73 43.73
N GLN A 492 24.29 6.70 44.55
CA GLN A 492 25.43 5.81 44.32
C GLN A 492 25.40 5.13 42.93
N LEU A 493 24.22 4.76 42.43
CA LEU A 493 24.05 4.16 41.12
C LEU A 493 24.38 5.13 39.97
N LEU A 494 24.28 6.45 40.19
CA LEU A 494 24.65 7.47 39.20
C LEU A 494 26.17 7.69 39.10
N TYR A 495 26.92 7.40 40.17
CA TYR A 495 28.38 7.54 40.21
C TYR A 495 29.08 6.24 39.79
N GLN A 496 28.96 5.86 38.52
CA GLN A 496 29.58 4.66 37.96
C GLN A 496 30.59 5.01 36.86
N ARG A 497 31.51 4.07 36.60
CA ARG A 497 32.53 4.23 35.56
C ARG A 497 31.85 4.27 34.18
N PRO A 498 32.30 5.12 33.23
CA PRO A 498 31.70 5.23 31.90
C PRO A 498 31.59 3.89 31.16
N GLU A 499 32.56 2.98 31.36
CA GLU A 499 32.59 1.67 30.72
C GLU A 499 31.43 0.78 31.14
N GLU A 500 30.96 0.89 32.39
CA GLU A 500 29.77 0.17 32.88
C GLU A 500 28.46 0.75 32.34
N LEU A 501 28.47 2.01 31.89
CA LEU A 501 27.30 2.74 31.40
C LEU A 501 27.09 2.63 29.89
N VAL A 502 28.17 2.79 29.12
CA VAL A 502 28.08 2.87 27.65
C VAL A 502 29.11 1.99 26.95
N GLY A 503 29.98 1.30 27.69
CA GLY A 503 31.10 0.55 27.12
C GLY A 503 32.17 1.48 26.58
N LYS A 504 32.71 1.15 25.40
CA LYS A 504 33.73 1.97 24.74
C LYS A 504 33.09 3.24 24.18
N ILE A 505 33.56 4.41 24.60
CA ILE A 505 33.02 5.72 24.18
C ILE A 505 33.06 5.90 22.65
N SER A 506 34.05 5.34 21.95
CA SER A 506 34.12 5.42 20.49
C SER A 506 33.07 4.58 19.76
N GLN A 507 32.40 3.67 20.47
CA GLN A 507 31.37 2.77 19.93
C GLN A 507 30.39 2.40 21.06
N PRO A 508 29.58 3.37 21.54
CA PRO A 508 28.78 3.18 22.74
C PRO A 508 27.56 2.29 22.46
N PHE A 509 27.18 1.46 23.42
CA PHE A 509 25.85 0.84 23.43
C PHE A 509 24.87 1.68 24.25
N ASN A 510 23.61 1.77 23.79
CA ASN A 510 22.60 2.63 24.40
C ASN A 510 21.67 1.92 25.40
N PHE A 511 21.59 0.58 25.39
CA PHE A 511 20.58 -0.14 26.17
C PHE A 511 20.70 0.06 27.69
N VAL A 512 21.93 0.17 28.21
CA VAL A 512 22.14 0.45 29.64
C VAL A 512 21.65 1.84 30.02
N LEU A 513 21.72 2.82 29.11
CA LEU A 513 21.15 4.15 29.34
C LEU A 513 19.62 4.09 29.50
N TYR A 514 18.94 3.20 28.77
CA TYR A 514 17.50 2.97 28.99
C TYR A 514 17.23 2.40 30.38
N ILE A 515 18.09 1.54 30.91
CA ILE A 515 17.96 1.03 32.29
C ILE A 515 18.23 2.16 33.31
N TYR A 516 19.15 3.07 33.01
CA TYR A 516 19.45 4.22 33.87
C TYR A 516 18.33 5.26 33.90
N HIS A 517 17.57 5.38 32.81
CA HIS A 517 16.31 6.12 32.81
C HIS A 517 15.35 5.56 33.88
N ASP A 518 15.19 4.24 33.95
CA ASP A 518 14.34 3.62 34.99
C ASP A 518 14.89 3.82 36.41
N ILE A 519 16.21 3.83 36.58
CA ILE A 519 16.86 4.13 37.87
C ILE A 519 16.51 5.56 38.33
N LEU A 520 16.57 6.53 37.41
CA LEU A 520 16.17 7.91 37.69
C LEU A 520 14.68 8.00 38.04
N ASP A 521 13.82 7.29 37.33
CA ASP A 521 12.39 7.23 37.64
C ASP A 521 12.13 6.68 39.05
N TRP A 522 12.83 5.61 39.47
CA TRP A 522 12.72 5.10 40.84
C TRP A 522 13.25 6.10 41.88
N LEU A 523 14.31 6.82 41.56
CA LEU A 523 14.85 7.86 42.44
C LEU A 523 13.86 9.03 42.60
N ILE A 524 13.23 9.47 41.50
CA ILE A 524 12.16 10.49 41.53
C ILE A 524 11.02 10.06 42.43
N LYS A 525 10.55 8.80 42.29
CA LYS A 525 9.50 8.24 43.15
C LYS A 525 9.88 8.28 44.64
N LEU A 526 11.09 7.86 44.99
CA LEU A 526 11.58 7.92 46.37
C LEU A 526 11.64 9.35 46.92
N VAL A 527 12.12 10.31 46.12
CA VAL A 527 12.15 11.74 46.50
C VAL A 527 10.74 12.30 46.67
N ASN A 528 9.81 11.94 45.79
CA ASN A 528 8.41 12.37 45.88
C ASN A 528 7.75 11.87 47.17
N ILE A 529 7.96 10.59 47.54
CA ILE A 529 7.45 10.06 48.81
C ILE A 529 8.07 10.82 49.98
N LYS A 530 9.39 11.07 49.97
CA LYS A 530 10.07 11.83 51.03
C LYS A 530 9.42 13.19 51.26
N ASN A 531 9.13 13.91 50.18
CA ASN A 531 8.53 15.24 50.24
C ASN A 531 7.05 15.21 50.67
N ALA A 532 6.36 14.09 50.49
CA ALA A 532 4.96 13.93 50.87
C ALA A 532 4.76 13.65 52.38
N ILE A 533 5.77 13.08 53.06
CA ILE A 533 5.69 12.68 54.47
C ILE A 533 5.35 13.85 55.42
N PRO A 534 6.04 15.01 55.38
CA PRO A 534 5.75 16.12 56.31
C PRO A 534 4.31 16.63 56.23
N GLY A 535 3.71 16.62 55.04
CA GLY A 535 2.33 17.04 54.82
C GLY A 535 1.27 15.97 55.07
N ARG A 536 1.67 14.73 55.39
CA ARG A 536 0.81 13.53 55.39
C ARG A 536 -0.02 13.37 54.10
N LYS A 537 0.50 13.87 52.97
CA LYS A 537 -0.20 13.87 51.68
C LYS A 537 0.12 12.61 50.91
N TYR A 538 -0.37 11.46 51.38
CA TYR A 538 -0.10 10.16 50.77
C TYR A 538 -1.06 9.82 49.63
N ASN A 539 -1.26 10.73 48.67
CA ASN A 539 -1.97 10.40 47.42
C ASN A 539 -1.00 9.82 46.39
N LEU A 540 -0.34 8.72 46.77
CA LEU A 540 0.82 8.14 46.09
C LEU A 540 0.51 7.75 44.63
N ALA A 541 -0.67 7.18 44.37
CA ALA A 541 -1.10 6.75 43.03
C ALA A 541 -1.21 7.91 42.03
N ASN A 542 -1.64 9.10 42.46
CA ASN A 542 -1.73 10.29 41.61
C ASN A 542 -0.37 11.01 41.47
N ILE A 543 0.48 10.97 42.49
CA ILE A 543 1.80 11.63 42.48
C ILE A 543 2.79 10.86 41.60
N ASP A 544 2.71 9.52 41.55
CA ASP A 544 3.63 8.68 40.78
C ASP A 544 3.30 8.62 39.28
N ASN A 545 2.03 8.67 38.91
CA ASN A 545 1.61 8.54 37.50
C ASN A 545 1.67 9.86 36.72
N ASN A 546 1.56 11.03 37.35
CA ASN A 546 1.58 12.30 36.62
C ASN A 546 2.98 12.93 36.51
N ASN A 547 3.95 12.49 37.32
CA ASN A 547 5.25 13.15 37.47
C ASN A 547 6.46 12.26 37.14
N THR A 548 6.26 11.07 36.55
CA THR A 548 7.35 10.20 36.10
C THR A 548 7.49 10.23 34.58
N TRP A 549 8.73 10.19 34.08
CA TRP A 549 8.99 10.31 32.65
C TRP A 549 8.39 9.15 31.86
N SER A 550 8.45 7.93 32.40
CA SER A 550 7.80 6.76 31.80
C SER A 550 6.28 6.93 31.64
N ALA A 551 5.60 7.54 32.61
CA ALA A 551 4.15 7.72 32.54
C ALA A 551 3.76 8.80 31.52
N LEU A 552 4.52 9.90 31.46
CA LEU A 552 4.37 10.94 30.43
C LEU A 552 4.65 10.39 29.02
N LEU A 553 5.68 9.55 28.87
CA LEU A 553 5.97 8.86 27.61
C LEU A 553 4.86 7.86 27.25
N HIS A 554 4.32 7.10 28.21
CA HIS A 554 3.20 6.21 27.96
C HIS A 554 1.93 6.95 27.55
N GLU A 555 1.61 8.10 28.16
CA GLU A 555 0.50 8.94 27.71
C GLU A 555 0.72 9.45 26.29
N ARG A 556 1.92 9.95 25.98
CA ARG A 556 2.27 10.40 24.63
C ARG A 556 2.21 9.27 23.61
N MET A 557 2.72 8.09 23.97
CA MET A 557 2.68 6.90 23.11
C MET A 557 1.25 6.41 22.91
N ARG A 558 0.40 6.45 23.95
CA ARG A 558 -1.03 6.15 23.82
C ARG A 558 -1.72 7.18 22.91
N ALA A 559 -1.40 8.46 23.03
CA ALA A 559 -1.90 9.48 22.12
C ALA A 559 -1.44 9.23 20.68
N ILE A 560 -0.18 8.84 20.47
CA ILE A 560 0.35 8.47 19.14
C ILE A 560 -0.38 7.24 18.59
N ASN A 561 -0.57 6.19 19.38
CA ASN A 561 -1.31 5.00 18.95
C ASN A 561 -2.77 5.31 18.63
N ASN A 562 -3.42 6.17 19.42
CA ASN A 562 -4.78 6.63 19.14
C ASN A 562 -4.82 7.45 17.85
N MET A 563 -3.84 8.32 17.60
CA MET A 563 -3.71 9.03 16.34
C MET A 563 -3.46 8.08 15.17
N SER A 564 -2.67 7.03 15.36
CA SER A 564 -2.46 5.97 14.36
C SER A 564 -3.78 5.25 14.04
N GLN A 565 -4.58 4.89 15.04
CA GLN A 565 -5.90 4.30 14.83
C GLN A 565 -6.85 5.24 14.05
N MET A 566 -6.85 6.54 14.37
CA MET A 566 -7.62 7.52 13.61
C MET A 566 -7.14 7.65 12.15
N ILE A 567 -5.84 7.47 11.90
CA ILE A 567 -5.29 7.42 10.54
C ILE A 567 -5.77 6.16 9.82
N ASP A 568 -5.71 4.98 10.46
CA ASP A 568 -6.20 3.73 9.88
C ASP A 568 -7.71 3.81 9.53
N GLU A 569 -8.52 4.41 10.40
CA GLU A 569 -9.95 4.66 10.14
C GLU A 569 -10.18 5.63 8.97
N ARG A 570 -9.33 6.66 8.87
CA ARG A 570 -9.38 7.62 7.77
C ARG A 570 -8.97 6.98 6.45
N ASP A 571 -7.93 6.15 6.45
CA ASP A 571 -7.48 5.40 5.28
C ASP A 571 -8.57 4.44 4.80
N LYS A 572 -9.31 3.82 5.73
CA LYS A 572 -10.51 3.05 5.40
C LYS A 572 -11.59 3.86 4.71
N THR A 573 -11.86 5.05 5.22
CA THR A 573 -12.85 5.94 4.62
C THR A 573 -12.41 6.39 3.22
N ILE A 574 -11.13 6.71 3.03
CA ILE A 574 -10.56 7.08 1.73
C ILE A 574 -10.66 5.91 0.75
N HIS A 575 -10.39 4.69 1.21
CA HIS A 575 -10.50 3.50 0.37
C HIS A 575 -11.93 3.21 -0.06
N ASP A 576 -12.90 3.27 0.86
CA ASP A 576 -14.32 3.09 0.55
C ASP A 576 -14.78 4.16 -0.48
N GLN A 577 -14.27 5.39 -0.37
CA GLN A 577 -14.51 6.44 -1.36
C GLN A 577 -13.87 6.13 -2.72
N GLN A 578 -12.66 5.57 -2.74
CA GLN A 578 -12.00 5.16 -3.99
C GLN A 578 -12.80 4.07 -4.71
N CYS A 579 -13.29 3.06 -3.99
CA CYS A 579 -14.13 2.02 -4.58
C CYS A 579 -15.41 2.60 -5.22
N LEU A 580 -16.05 3.58 -4.57
CA LEU A 580 -17.21 4.28 -5.13
C LEU A 580 -16.86 5.11 -6.37
N ILE A 581 -15.65 5.67 -6.44
CA ILE A 581 -15.16 6.37 -7.64
C ILE A 581 -14.93 5.37 -8.78
N ASP A 582 -14.30 4.23 -8.52
CA ASP A 582 -14.05 3.20 -9.53
C ASP A 582 -15.37 2.65 -10.11
N GLU A 583 -16.40 2.46 -9.28
CA GLU A 583 -17.75 2.08 -9.74
C GLU A 583 -18.41 3.16 -10.61
N ARG A 584 -18.22 4.43 -10.26
CA ARG A 584 -18.71 5.57 -11.05
C ARG A 584 -18.00 5.66 -12.39
N ASP A 585 -16.69 5.49 -12.42
CA ASP A 585 -15.90 5.51 -13.65
C ASP A 585 -16.31 4.39 -14.60
N LYS A 586 -16.57 3.18 -14.06
CA LYS A 586 -17.13 2.08 -14.85
C LYS A 586 -18.49 2.44 -15.44
N THR A 587 -19.37 3.06 -14.64
CA THR A 587 -20.68 3.52 -15.09
C THR A 587 -20.57 4.58 -16.19
N ILE A 588 -19.64 5.54 -16.05
CA ILE A 588 -19.36 6.56 -17.06
C ILE A 588 -18.87 5.91 -18.36
N TYR A 589 -17.98 4.93 -18.26
CA TYR A 589 -17.48 4.20 -19.43
C TYR A 589 -18.61 3.47 -20.18
N ASP A 590 -19.50 2.78 -19.44
CA ASP A 590 -20.66 2.11 -20.04
C ASP A 590 -21.64 3.12 -20.67
N GLN A 591 -21.84 4.29 -20.04
CA GLN A 591 -22.65 5.38 -20.61
C GLN A 591 -22.03 5.95 -21.88
N GLN A 592 -20.71 6.14 -21.92
CA GLN A 592 -20.02 6.61 -23.13
C GLN A 592 -20.20 5.62 -24.28
N ARG A 593 -20.06 4.31 -24.02
CA ARG A 593 -20.30 3.29 -25.04
C ARG A 593 -21.72 3.36 -25.62
N LEU A 594 -22.73 3.54 -24.76
CA LEU A 594 -24.12 3.70 -25.20
C LEU A 594 -24.36 4.97 -26.01
N ILE A 595 -23.61 6.04 -25.73
CA ILE A 595 -23.65 7.28 -26.53
C ILE A 595 -23.04 7.02 -27.90
N ASP A 596 -21.88 6.36 -27.96
CA ASP A 596 -21.22 6.03 -29.23
C ASP A 596 -22.13 5.15 -30.12
N GLU A 597 -22.77 4.13 -29.56
CA GLU A 597 -23.77 3.28 -30.27
C GLU A 597 -24.98 4.09 -30.79
N ARG A 598 -25.43 5.08 -30.01
CA ARG A 598 -26.51 5.99 -30.43
C ARG A 598 -26.05 6.91 -31.55
N ASP A 599 -24.84 7.44 -31.49
CA ASP A 599 -24.29 8.31 -32.53
C ASP A 599 -24.13 7.56 -33.86
N GLU A 600 -23.69 6.30 -33.82
CA GLU A 600 -23.69 5.44 -35.02
C GLU A 600 -25.09 5.23 -35.58
N THR A 601 -26.08 5.00 -34.71
CA THR A 601 -27.48 4.84 -35.12
C THR A 601 -28.03 6.12 -35.75
N ILE A 602 -27.74 7.28 -35.15
CA ILE A 602 -28.14 8.60 -35.67
C ILE A 602 -27.49 8.85 -37.02
N LEU A 603 -26.22 8.52 -37.19
CA LEU A 603 -25.52 8.66 -38.47
C LEU A 603 -26.15 7.79 -39.56
N SER A 604 -26.50 6.54 -39.23
CA SER A 604 -27.20 5.63 -40.14
C SER A 604 -28.58 6.18 -40.54
N GLN A 605 -29.36 6.67 -39.57
CA GLN A 605 -30.65 7.30 -39.82
C GLN A 605 -30.53 8.55 -40.68
N LYS A 606 -29.52 9.39 -40.44
CA LYS A 606 -29.24 10.57 -41.24
C LYS A 606 -28.97 10.20 -42.70
N ASN A 607 -28.14 9.17 -42.95
CA ASN A 607 -27.87 8.69 -44.31
C ASN A 607 -29.15 8.22 -45.03
N LEU A 608 -30.03 7.51 -44.32
CA LEU A 608 -31.33 7.08 -44.86
C LEU A 608 -32.26 8.26 -45.19
N ILE A 609 -32.25 9.31 -44.36
CA ILE A 609 -32.99 10.54 -44.62
C ILE A 609 -32.42 11.25 -45.85
N ASP A 610 -31.10 11.41 -45.94
CA ASP A 610 -30.44 12.03 -47.09
C ASP A 610 -30.75 11.27 -48.40
N GLU A 611 -30.84 9.94 -48.35
CA GLU A 611 -31.25 9.13 -49.49
C GLU A 611 -32.73 9.32 -49.86
N ARG A 612 -33.62 9.37 -48.86
CA ARG A 612 -35.04 9.68 -49.08
C ARG A 612 -35.23 11.07 -49.67
N ASP A 613 -34.49 12.06 -49.20
CA ASP A 613 -34.56 13.43 -49.71
C ASP A 613 -34.12 13.49 -51.18
N ARG A 614 -33.06 12.76 -51.56
CA ARG A 614 -32.68 12.59 -52.97
C ARG A 614 -33.80 11.95 -53.80
N MET A 615 -34.44 10.90 -53.29
CA MET A 615 -35.56 10.24 -53.97
C MET A 615 -36.77 11.17 -54.12
N ILE A 616 -37.09 11.98 -53.10
CA ILE A 616 -38.17 12.97 -53.14
C ILE A 616 -37.89 14.02 -54.22
N VAL A 617 -36.65 14.53 -54.30
CA VAL A 617 -36.25 15.47 -55.36
C VAL A 617 -36.44 14.84 -56.74
N GLN A 618 -35.98 13.61 -56.95
CA GLN A 618 -36.17 12.89 -58.21
C GLN A 618 -37.65 12.67 -58.55
N GLN A 619 -38.47 12.29 -57.57
CA GLN A 619 -39.91 12.14 -57.77
C GLN A 619 -40.58 13.47 -58.12
N LYS A 620 -40.16 14.57 -57.48
CA LYS A 620 -40.67 15.91 -57.79
C LYS A 620 -40.33 16.32 -59.22
N GLU A 621 -39.12 16.06 -59.71
CA GLU A 621 -38.75 16.30 -61.11
C GLU A 621 -39.59 15.45 -62.09
N LEU A 622 -39.87 14.19 -61.76
CA LEU A 622 -40.73 13.33 -62.57
C LEU A 622 -42.19 13.81 -62.58
N LEU A 623 -42.69 14.31 -61.45
CA LEU A 623 -44.01 14.93 -61.37
C LEU A 623 -44.07 16.20 -62.20
N GLU A 624 -43.09 17.10 -62.11
CA GLU A 624 -43.02 18.31 -62.95
C GLU A 624 -42.99 17.97 -64.45
N LYS A 625 -42.24 16.93 -64.85
CA LYS A 625 -42.27 16.42 -66.23
C LYS A 625 -43.65 15.89 -66.61
N SER A 626 -44.30 15.15 -65.72
CA SER A 626 -45.65 14.61 -65.96
C SER A 626 -46.69 15.73 -66.06
N ASP A 627 -46.64 16.73 -65.20
CA ASP A 627 -47.51 17.91 -65.22
C ASP A 627 -47.31 18.71 -66.52
N ASN A 628 -46.07 18.88 -66.96
CA ASN A 628 -45.78 19.50 -68.26
C ASN A 628 -46.38 18.71 -69.43
N ILE A 629 -46.28 17.37 -69.41
CA ILE A 629 -46.91 16.52 -70.44
C ILE A 629 -48.43 16.61 -70.37
N ILE A 630 -49.02 16.62 -69.18
CA ILE A 630 -50.47 16.78 -68.99
C ILE A 630 -50.92 18.13 -69.52
N ASN A 631 -50.22 19.21 -69.20
CA ASN A 631 -50.52 20.55 -69.71
C ASN A 631 -50.44 20.61 -71.24
N GLN A 632 -49.43 20.01 -71.86
CA GLN A 632 -49.34 19.90 -73.32
C GLN A 632 -50.49 19.09 -73.91
N LYS A 633 -50.89 17.99 -73.28
CA LYS A 633 -52.04 17.18 -73.70
C LYS A 633 -53.35 17.95 -73.56
N ASN A 634 -53.55 18.68 -72.47
CA ASN A 634 -54.72 19.52 -72.24
C ASN A 634 -54.81 20.62 -73.31
N GLN A 635 -53.72 21.34 -73.60
CA GLN A 635 -53.68 22.29 -74.71
C GLN A 635 -54.05 21.65 -76.05
N LYS A 636 -53.58 20.42 -76.31
CA LYS A 636 -53.94 19.70 -77.53
C LYS A 636 -55.42 19.30 -77.56
N ILE A 637 -55.99 18.90 -76.41
CA ILE A 637 -57.41 18.61 -76.27
C ILE A 637 -58.23 19.88 -76.49
N ASP A 638 -57.85 21.01 -75.92
CA ASP A 638 -58.53 22.30 -76.11
C ASP A 638 -58.54 22.69 -77.59
N ASN A 639 -57.40 22.61 -78.28
CA ASN A 639 -57.32 22.84 -79.72
C ASN A 639 -58.24 21.89 -80.52
N LEU A 640 -58.28 20.61 -80.17
CA LEU A 640 -59.16 19.63 -80.81
C LEU A 640 -60.64 19.90 -80.52
N ASN A 641 -60.98 20.36 -79.31
CA ASN A 641 -62.33 20.75 -78.93
C ASN A 641 -62.77 21.99 -79.70
N ASP A 642 -61.89 22.99 -79.87
CA ASP A 642 -62.15 24.17 -80.69
C ASP A 642 -62.38 23.79 -82.16
N GLU A 643 -61.54 22.89 -82.71
CA GLU A 643 -61.76 22.33 -84.05
C GLU A 643 -63.08 21.58 -84.16
N SER A 644 -63.43 20.77 -83.15
CA SER A 644 -64.67 20.00 -83.13
C SER A 644 -65.88 20.93 -83.04
N SER A 645 -65.85 21.96 -82.19
CA SER A 645 -66.87 23.01 -82.12
C SER A 645 -67.02 23.76 -83.45
N SER A 646 -65.91 24.05 -84.13
CA SER A 646 -65.94 24.67 -85.47
C SER A 646 -66.59 23.75 -86.51
N LYS A 647 -66.25 22.45 -86.49
CA LYS A 647 -66.87 21.43 -87.36
C LYS A 647 -68.34 21.23 -87.05
N GLU A 648 -68.74 21.25 -85.77
CA GLU A 648 -70.12 21.12 -85.33
C GLU A 648 -70.97 22.33 -85.78
N LYS A 649 -70.44 23.56 -85.68
CA LYS A 649 -71.08 24.74 -86.28
C LYS A 649 -71.28 24.58 -87.80
N LYS A 650 -70.26 24.13 -88.53
CA LYS A 650 -70.37 23.86 -89.97
C LYS A 650 -71.39 22.75 -90.28
N LEU A 651 -71.45 21.71 -89.45
CA LEU A 651 -72.43 20.64 -89.61
C LEU A 651 -73.85 21.15 -89.41
N ASN A 652 -74.09 21.97 -88.39
CA ASN A 652 -75.38 22.61 -88.16
C ASN A 652 -75.79 23.50 -89.34
N GLU A 653 -74.88 24.33 -89.87
CA GLU A 653 -75.15 25.11 -91.10
C GLU A 653 -75.50 24.23 -92.31
N LEU A 654 -74.83 23.08 -92.46
CA LEU A 654 -75.14 22.12 -93.52
C LEU A 654 -76.48 21.42 -93.29
N GLN A 655 -76.83 21.10 -92.04
CA GLN A 655 -78.14 20.54 -91.68
C GLN A 655 -79.27 21.55 -91.96
N ASP A 656 -79.07 22.82 -91.62
CA ASP A 656 -80.03 23.90 -91.95
C ASP A 656 -80.21 24.02 -93.46
N LYS A 657 -79.12 24.03 -94.23
CA LYS A 657 -79.17 24.01 -95.70
C LYS A 657 -79.89 22.77 -96.22
N ASN A 658 -79.66 21.61 -95.62
CA ASN A 658 -80.32 20.37 -96.01
C ASN A 658 -81.82 20.40 -95.69
N ALA A 659 -82.22 20.98 -94.56
CA ALA A 659 -83.63 21.19 -94.21
C ALA A 659 -84.32 22.09 -95.25
N ILE A 660 -83.65 23.17 -95.69
CA ILE A 660 -84.14 24.01 -96.80
C ILE A 660 -84.31 23.21 -98.09
N ILE A 661 -83.33 22.37 -98.45
CA ILE A 661 -83.41 21.50 -99.63
C ILE A 661 -84.59 20.53 -99.51
N VAL A 662 -84.81 19.91 -98.35
CA VAL A 662 -85.95 19.01 -98.12
C VAL A 662 -87.28 19.74 -98.33
N VAL A 663 -87.42 20.96 -97.82
CA VAL A 663 -88.61 21.80 -98.06
C VAL A 663 -88.80 22.07 -99.56
N LEU A 664 -87.74 22.50 -100.26
CA LEU A 664 -87.78 22.73 -101.70
C LEU A 664 -88.12 21.47 -102.49
N ASN A 665 -87.64 20.30 -102.06
CA ASN A 665 -87.92 19.02 -102.71
C ASN A 665 -89.37 18.59 -102.46
N ASN A 666 -89.91 18.81 -101.26
CA ASN A 666 -91.32 18.61 -100.96
C ASN A 666 -92.21 19.53 -101.80
N GLU A 667 -91.84 20.81 -101.95
CA GLU A 667 -92.55 21.74 -102.86
C GLU A 667 -92.48 21.26 -104.32
N LYS A 668 -91.31 20.80 -104.77
CA LYS A 668 -91.13 20.21 -106.10
C LYS A 668 -92.04 19.00 -106.30
N ASP A 669 -92.08 18.09 -105.33
CA ASP A 669 -92.91 16.88 -105.38
C ASP A 669 -94.40 17.22 -105.35
N LEU A 670 -94.81 18.24 -104.58
CA LEU A 670 -96.19 18.76 -104.60
C LEU A 670 -96.55 19.30 -105.99
N ARG A 671 -95.63 20.03 -106.63
CA ARG A 671 -95.81 20.58 -107.99
C ARG A 671 -95.84 19.48 -109.06
N ILE A 672 -95.02 18.44 -108.92
CA ILE A 672 -95.05 17.23 -109.78
C ILE A 672 -96.38 16.48 -109.62
N ASN A 673 -96.89 16.34 -108.40
CA ASN A 673 -98.19 15.71 -108.15
C ASN A 673 -99.33 16.53 -108.77
N GLN A 674 -99.25 17.87 -108.69
CA GLN A 674 -100.21 18.77 -109.31
C GLN A 674 -100.20 18.66 -110.85
N LEU A 675 -99.02 18.64 -111.45
CA LEU A 675 -98.85 18.40 -112.89
C LEU A 675 -99.33 17.02 -113.32
N SER A 676 -99.07 15.98 -112.52
CA SER A 676 -99.57 14.62 -112.78
C SER A 676 -101.10 14.54 -112.73
N ALA A 677 -101.74 15.23 -111.77
CA ALA A 677 -103.19 15.33 -111.70
C ALA A 677 -103.79 16.09 -112.88
N ASP A 678 -103.13 17.14 -113.36
CA ASP A 678 -103.52 17.87 -114.58
C ASP A 678 -103.33 17.00 -115.84
N LEU A 679 -102.28 16.18 -115.88
CA LEU A 679 -102.03 15.23 -116.95
C LEU A 679 -103.05 14.08 -116.98
N GLU A 680 -103.49 13.59 -115.82
CA GLU A 680 -104.61 12.63 -115.74
C GLU A 680 -105.94 13.27 -116.17
N ARG A 681 -106.21 14.53 -115.80
CA ARG A 681 -107.37 15.27 -116.31
C ARG A 681 -107.33 15.43 -117.83
N ALA A 682 -106.17 15.75 -118.40
CA ALA A 682 -105.99 15.82 -119.86
C ALA A 682 -106.18 14.45 -120.53
N ASN A 683 -105.64 13.36 -119.95
CA ASN A 683 -105.79 12.00 -120.46
C ASN A 683 -107.24 11.47 -120.36
N SER A 684 -107.99 11.87 -119.34
CA SER A 684 -109.43 11.60 -119.20
C SER A 684 -110.23 12.27 -120.32
N ILE A 685 -109.90 13.51 -120.68
CA ILE A 685 -110.50 14.23 -121.82
C ILE A 685 -110.12 13.53 -123.15
N LEU A 686 -108.86 13.12 -123.31
CA LEU A 686 -108.36 12.40 -124.50
C LEU A 686 -109.04 11.02 -124.68
N ARG A 687 -109.30 10.28 -123.60
CA ARG A 687 -110.06 9.01 -123.65
C ARG A 687 -111.52 9.20 -124.05
N LYS A 688 -112.16 10.32 -123.68
CA LYS A 688 -113.53 10.66 -124.14
C LYS A 688 -113.59 11.06 -125.62
N ILE A 689 -112.49 11.53 -126.22
CA ILE A 689 -112.41 11.87 -127.64
C ILE A 689 -112.17 10.62 -128.51
N ASN A 690 -111.41 9.64 -128.02
CA ASN A 690 -111.04 8.42 -128.78
C ASN A 690 -112.15 7.36 -128.95
N SER A 691 -113.33 7.52 -128.34
CA SER A 691 -114.44 6.56 -128.45
C SER A 691 -115.47 6.88 -129.54
N LYS A 692 -115.22 7.87 -130.43
CA LYS A 692 -116.12 8.21 -131.56
C LYS A 692 -115.61 7.70 -132.93
N PRO A 693 -116.45 7.04 -133.76
CA PRO A 693 -115.99 6.28 -134.94
C PRO A 693 -115.50 7.08 -136.15
N LEU A 694 -115.52 8.42 -136.13
CA LEU A 694 -115.16 9.23 -137.31
C LEU A 694 -113.65 9.53 -137.46
N ILE A 695 -112.82 9.24 -136.45
CA ILE A 695 -111.39 9.65 -136.41
C ILE A 695 -110.42 8.54 -136.88
N ARG A 696 -110.92 7.31 -137.12
CA ARG A 696 -110.10 6.20 -137.68
C ARG A 696 -109.71 6.41 -139.15
N GLN A 697 -110.35 7.34 -139.86
CA GLN A 697 -110.06 7.66 -141.26
C GLN A 697 -108.99 8.76 -141.45
N LEU A 698 -108.57 9.45 -140.38
CA LEU A 698 -107.56 10.53 -140.43
C LEU A 698 -106.16 10.11 -139.93
N LEU A 699 -106.04 9.07 -139.10
CA LEU A 699 -104.74 8.59 -138.56
C LEU A 699 -103.96 7.66 -139.52
N ARG A 700 -104.43 7.44 -140.75
CA ARG A 700 -103.73 6.64 -141.77
C ARG A 700 -103.02 7.49 -142.84
N ILE A 701 -103.12 8.82 -142.78
CA ILE A 701 -102.55 9.76 -143.78
C ILE A 701 -101.39 10.60 -143.23
N LEU A 702 -101.14 10.63 -141.91
CA LEU A 702 -100.03 11.40 -141.33
C LEU A 702 -98.98 10.49 -140.67
N ASN A 703 -97.82 10.43 -141.34
CA ASN A 703 -96.60 9.73 -141.00
C ASN A 703 -95.96 10.30 -139.72
N ILE A 704 -96.19 9.70 -138.55
CA ILE A 704 -95.52 10.08 -137.29
C ILE A 704 -95.13 8.80 -136.52
N LYS A 705 -93.85 8.76 -136.12
CA LYS A 705 -93.20 7.73 -135.31
C LYS A 705 -93.89 7.46 -133.99
#